data_AF-A0A9D8GPY4-F1
#
_entry.id   AF-A0A9D8GPY4-F1
#
_cell.length_a   1.000
_cell.length_b   1.000
_cell.length_c   1.000
_cell.angle_alpha   90.00
_cell.angle_beta   90.00
_cell.angle_gamma   90.00
#
_symmetry.space_group_name_H-M   'P 1'
#
loop_
_entity.id
_entity.type
_entity.pdbx_description
1 polymer ?
#
loop_
_entity_poly.entity_id
_entity_poly.type
_entity_poly.pdbx_seq_one_letter_code
_entity_poly.pdbx_strand_id
1 'polypeptide(L)'
;MGVGRRKAWRAQLDRGHPPGRDAIQHTVQTGVQDEHRGFSRHSFRGRRWLWLSPRAARDGCRCRRARSQDLARERRDEIRRDHRRGQSRRERSRLIKGSRAVRTGNVGGRQTMISVGVDVGGTFTDCIAVAEGRVATAKVVSTPANPTLAVLDGLRILLESLNRPAAGLARFLHGTTVATNAALQRKGARIGFITTKGFEDALEIGRMSRSDAFDVNGGAETPVFLAPRRMRIGVDERLDSQGSVVTALDEDQVRAAAKLLVETHKAEIIAIGFLFSFLNPAHEKRAREVIGQMYPKLEVVISADVDPGFREYERFTTTLFDAYLRSVVSHYVTDLAGRVTAASSACKVMIMKSSGGLCAPARATEQPLHLLKSGLAGGVKGACAVSTRAGFQDIISIDIGGTSCDVALVRGGAPVVNAECRLDTYPIRVPMVDVNTIGAGGGSIAWIDDAGSLHVGPQSAGSEPGPACYGRGGVDATITDASAVLGFLSPENFAGGLRLDVARSVAAVQRIANRLGIGLVEAASGIHRILNETMANEIRKVSINRGLDVRKFALVALGGGGPVHACELARITKMNTIIVPEYPGLLCAYGLLISDVTHEEVAPVHCLVEPGCAGQVAERCATLTERCLEKLEHDGARRDEVQTEYTAQLRYLGQSFQVSTPLSLDAQDWTDRMVDLFHNEHKRLYGVENRSRKVELVQIRATSTWPQTKAEMISTAAPKQRAEAPRTRKVYDSGRREFQKAQILRREMLPVGTKIQGPAIIEQFDTTTVLPSDARAEVGPTGDLIIRM
;
A
#
# COMPACT_ATOMS: atom_id res chain seq x y z
N MET A 1 21.75 -19.86 54.52
CA MET A 1 21.79 -21.27 55.00
C MET A 1 20.38 -21.84 54.86
N GLY A 2 20.21 -23.02 54.23
CA GLY A 2 18.89 -23.69 54.11
C GLY A 2 17.84 -23.00 53.23
N VAL A 3 16.69 -23.60 52.85
CA VAL A 3 16.24 -25.01 52.91
C VAL A 3 15.26 -25.31 51.74
N GLY A 4 15.32 -26.53 51.16
CA GLY A 4 14.21 -27.17 50.41
C GLY A 4 14.22 -26.99 48.87
N ARG A 5 13.94 -27.95 47.96
CA ARG A 5 13.61 -29.41 47.88
C ARG A 5 12.26 -29.71 47.15
N ARG A 6 12.30 -30.81 46.37
CA ARG A 6 11.22 -31.49 45.57
C ARG A 6 10.99 -30.83 44.18
N LYS A 7 10.97 -31.54 43.02
CA LYS A 7 10.40 -32.85 42.56
C LYS A 7 8.87 -32.84 42.51
N ALA A 8 8.16 -33.34 41.48
CA ALA A 8 8.52 -33.82 40.13
C ALA A 8 7.32 -33.53 39.16
N TRP A 9 7.23 -33.98 37.90
CA TRP A 9 6.99 -35.37 37.45
C TRP A 9 7.23 -35.51 35.93
N ARG A 10 7.77 -36.66 35.47
CA ARG A 10 7.79 -37.10 34.05
C ARG A 10 8.02 -38.62 33.97
N ALA A 11 7.12 -39.36 33.33
CA ALA A 11 7.10 -40.83 33.18
C ALA A 11 5.96 -41.21 32.20
N GLN A 12 5.77 -42.39 31.57
CA GLN A 12 6.54 -43.61 31.18
C GLN A 12 5.53 -44.49 30.37
N LEU A 13 5.82 -45.42 29.45
CA LEU A 13 7.00 -45.95 28.72
C LEU A 13 6.71 -45.82 27.19
N ASP A 14 7.53 -46.15 26.17
CA ASP A 14 8.68 -47.06 25.92
C ASP A 14 8.36 -48.57 25.72
N ARG A 15 8.85 -49.15 24.60
CA ARG A 15 9.03 -50.61 24.29
C ARG A 15 9.40 -50.88 22.81
N GLY A 16 10.49 -51.64 22.58
CA GLY A 16 10.45 -52.82 21.68
C GLY A 16 11.04 -52.75 20.26
N HIS A 17 12.34 -53.02 20.12
CA HIS A 17 13.00 -53.60 18.93
C HIS A 17 12.72 -55.15 18.84
N PRO A 18 13.13 -55.95 17.80
CA PRO A 18 14.34 -55.82 16.97
C PRO A 18 14.11 -56.21 15.46
N PRO A 19 15.01 -56.85 14.65
CA PRO A 19 15.27 -56.33 13.29
C PRO A 19 15.11 -57.35 12.13
N GLY A 20 15.22 -56.85 10.89
CA GLY A 20 15.40 -57.66 9.68
C GLY A 20 16.54 -57.13 8.81
N ARG A 21 17.37 -58.03 8.28
CA ARG A 21 18.32 -57.72 7.19
C ARG A 21 17.60 -57.91 5.86
N ASP A 22 17.99 -57.18 4.84
CA ASP A 22 18.73 -57.79 3.72
C ASP A 22 19.34 -56.74 2.80
N ALA A 23 20.35 -57.15 2.03
CA ALA A 23 21.07 -56.30 1.10
C ALA A 23 20.95 -56.88 -0.31
N ILE A 24 20.57 -56.03 -1.28
CA ILE A 24 20.77 -56.30 -2.70
C ILE A 24 21.57 -55.14 -3.28
N GLN A 25 22.86 -55.39 -3.51
CA GLN A 25 23.63 -54.61 -4.46
C GLN A 25 23.20 -55.01 -5.86
N HIS A 26 23.06 -54.06 -6.78
CA HIS A 26 23.30 -54.35 -8.19
C HIS A 26 24.03 -53.19 -8.85
N THR A 27 25.33 -53.40 -9.04
CA THR A 27 26.21 -52.53 -9.82
C THR A 27 26.14 -52.94 -11.29
N VAL A 28 25.92 -51.98 -12.19
CA VAL A 28 26.39 -52.08 -13.58
C VAL A 28 27.02 -50.73 -13.94
N GLN A 29 28.25 -50.77 -14.43
CA GLN A 29 28.96 -49.61 -14.97
C GLN A 29 29.01 -49.66 -16.50
N THR A 30 29.52 -48.59 -17.11
CA THR A 30 29.88 -48.43 -18.53
C THR A 30 28.69 -48.27 -19.50
N GLY A 31 28.85 -47.58 -20.64
CA GLY A 31 30.07 -47.01 -21.23
C GLY A 31 29.87 -45.65 -21.89
N VAL A 32 30.97 -44.97 -22.19
CA VAL A 32 31.05 -43.69 -22.89
C VAL A 32 31.24 -43.93 -24.39
N GLN A 33 30.58 -43.14 -25.25
CA GLN A 33 31.18 -42.68 -26.52
C GLN A 33 30.46 -41.44 -27.09
N ASP A 34 31.24 -40.54 -27.67
CA ASP A 34 30.79 -39.38 -28.44
C ASP A 34 30.25 -39.78 -29.83
N GLU A 35 29.42 -38.94 -30.45
CA GLU A 35 29.80 -38.41 -31.77
C GLU A 35 29.10 -37.10 -32.15
N HIS A 36 29.58 -36.46 -33.22
CA HIS A 36 29.17 -35.14 -33.69
C HIS A 36 28.08 -35.19 -34.80
N ARG A 37 27.59 -33.98 -35.14
CA ARG A 37 26.76 -33.60 -36.32
C ARG A 37 25.24 -33.85 -36.13
N GLY A 38 24.36 -33.02 -36.70
CA GLY A 38 24.59 -31.79 -37.47
C GLY A 38 23.84 -31.69 -38.80
N PHE A 39 22.52 -31.88 -38.81
CA PHE A 39 21.63 -31.71 -39.97
C PHE A 39 20.26 -31.19 -39.48
N SER A 40 19.36 -30.60 -40.28
CA SER A 40 19.47 -29.68 -41.43
C SER A 40 18.04 -29.17 -41.75
N ARG A 41 17.87 -28.16 -42.62
CA ARG A 41 16.53 -27.78 -43.13
C ARG A 41 16.20 -28.53 -44.42
N HIS A 42 15.05 -29.22 -44.48
CA HIS A 42 14.25 -29.49 -45.69
C HIS A 42 12.77 -29.40 -45.24
N SER A 43 11.90 -28.49 -45.70
CA SER A 43 11.43 -28.20 -47.06
C SER A 43 10.51 -29.29 -47.66
N PHE A 44 9.20 -29.01 -47.71
CA PHE A 44 8.25 -29.68 -48.59
C PHE A 44 7.57 -28.65 -49.51
N ARG A 45 7.23 -29.03 -50.74
CA ARG A 45 6.94 -28.04 -51.82
C ARG A 45 5.90 -28.52 -52.83
N GLY A 46 4.88 -27.68 -53.06
CA GLY A 46 3.96 -27.76 -54.21
C GLY A 46 2.62 -28.45 -53.94
N ARG A 47 1.60 -28.33 -54.81
CA ARG A 47 1.45 -27.53 -56.06
C ARG A 47 0.00 -26.99 -56.08
N ARG A 48 -0.26 -25.69 -56.22
CA ARG A 48 -0.20 -24.83 -57.44
C ARG A 48 -1.26 -25.16 -58.49
N TRP A 49 -2.25 -24.27 -58.62
CA TRP A 49 -2.94 -23.94 -59.88
C TRP A 49 -3.07 -22.41 -60.01
N LEU A 50 -3.25 -21.91 -61.23
CA LEU A 50 -3.35 -20.48 -61.59
C LEU A 50 -4.77 -20.12 -61.99
N TRP A 51 -5.15 -18.84 -61.89
CA TRP A 51 -5.74 -17.99 -62.96
C TRP A 51 -5.67 -16.53 -62.44
N LEU A 52 -4.68 -15.73 -62.85
CA LEU A 52 -4.62 -14.82 -64.01
C LEU A 52 -5.15 -13.40 -63.75
N SER A 53 -4.30 -12.39 -63.99
CA SER A 53 -4.59 -10.94 -63.89
C SER A 53 -4.86 -10.32 -65.28
N PRO A 54 -5.40 -9.09 -65.37
CA PRO A 54 -4.54 -7.88 -65.53
C PRO A 54 -4.73 -6.87 -64.37
N ARG A 55 -3.79 -6.00 -63.97
CA ARG A 55 -3.20 -4.79 -64.64
C ARG A 55 -4.24 -3.69 -64.94
N ALA A 56 -3.98 -2.39 -64.78
CA ALA A 56 -2.70 -1.66 -64.66
C ALA A 56 -2.81 -0.44 -63.68
N ALA A 57 -1.71 0.07 -63.08
CA ALA A 57 -0.95 1.29 -63.47
C ALA A 57 -1.67 2.65 -63.20
N ARG A 58 -1.01 3.77 -62.85
CA ARG A 58 0.43 4.11 -62.71
C ARG A 58 0.59 5.43 -61.91
N ASP A 59 1.81 5.67 -61.40
CA ASP A 59 2.47 6.97 -61.09
C ASP A 59 1.73 8.02 -60.19
N GLY A 60 2.40 8.90 -59.43
CA GLY A 60 3.84 9.05 -59.15
C GLY A 60 4.35 10.47 -59.39
N CYS A 61 4.56 11.28 -58.33
CA CYS A 61 5.26 12.57 -58.47
C CYS A 61 5.95 13.05 -57.17
N ARG A 62 7.03 13.83 -57.32
CA ARG A 62 7.71 14.62 -56.27
C ARG A 62 7.53 16.11 -56.59
N CYS A 63 7.55 16.98 -55.57
CA CYS A 63 8.14 18.32 -55.74
C CYS A 63 8.70 18.91 -54.43
N ARG A 64 9.32 20.09 -54.52
CA ARG A 64 9.99 20.84 -53.43
C ARG A 64 9.57 22.33 -53.47
N ARG A 65 9.91 23.07 -52.40
CA ARG A 65 9.91 24.56 -52.26
C ARG A 65 8.50 25.18 -52.08
N ALA A 66 8.32 26.36 -51.47
CA ALA A 66 9.30 27.34 -50.93
C ALA A 66 8.78 28.11 -49.68
N ARG A 67 9.60 29.08 -49.21
CA ARG A 67 9.35 29.98 -48.05
C ARG A 67 8.46 31.19 -48.39
N SER A 68 7.71 31.68 -47.39
CA SER A 68 7.61 33.09 -46.94
C SER A 68 6.90 33.07 -45.56
N GLN A 69 7.16 33.89 -44.54
CA GLN A 69 7.27 35.37 -44.47
C GLN A 69 5.97 36.08 -44.90
N ASP A 70 5.44 37.09 -44.21
CA ASP A 70 5.75 37.64 -42.87
C ASP A 70 4.55 38.54 -42.44
N LEU A 71 4.64 39.16 -41.25
CA LEU A 71 3.76 40.23 -40.73
C LEU A 71 2.30 39.89 -40.32
N ALA A 72 1.57 40.77 -39.63
CA ALA A 72 1.76 41.39 -38.30
C ALA A 72 0.51 42.26 -37.97
N ARG A 73 0.16 42.38 -36.67
CA ARG A 73 -0.57 43.53 -36.06
C ARG A 73 -2.05 43.78 -36.49
N GLU A 74 -2.90 44.51 -35.76
CA GLU A 74 -3.11 44.81 -34.31
C GLU A 74 -4.41 45.66 -34.15
N ARG A 75 -5.03 45.73 -32.94
CA ARG A 75 -6.04 46.77 -32.47
C ARG A 75 -7.50 46.64 -33.00
N ARG A 76 -8.59 47.20 -32.40
CA ARG A 76 -9.04 47.83 -31.08
C ARG A 76 -10.60 48.01 -31.14
N ASP A 77 -11.45 48.49 -30.20
CA ASP A 77 -11.53 49.00 -28.79
C ASP A 77 -13.05 49.07 -28.41
N GLU A 78 -13.60 49.25 -27.19
CA GLU A 78 -13.20 49.00 -25.78
C GLU A 78 -14.47 48.76 -24.91
N ILE A 79 -15.36 49.78 -24.79
CA ILE A 79 -16.69 49.87 -24.13
C ILE A 79 -17.08 48.71 -23.15
N ARG A 80 -17.26 48.91 -21.84
CA ARG A 80 -17.17 50.13 -20.98
C ARG A 80 -16.90 49.74 -19.51
N ARG A 81 -16.51 50.71 -18.67
CA ARG A 81 -16.35 50.59 -17.20
C ARG A 81 -17.19 51.63 -16.46
N ASP A 82 -17.52 51.38 -15.20
CA ASP A 82 -17.44 52.33 -14.05
C ASP A 82 -17.84 51.61 -12.72
N HIS A 83 -17.53 52.03 -11.48
CA HIS A 83 -16.83 53.17 -10.84
C HIS A 83 -15.87 52.61 -9.73
N ARG A 84 -14.67 53.16 -9.39
CA ARG A 84 -14.31 54.33 -8.53
C ARG A 84 -14.82 54.25 -7.07
N ARG A 85 -14.13 54.67 -5.97
CA ARG A 85 -12.78 55.22 -5.56
C ARG A 85 -12.68 55.06 -4.00
N GLY A 86 -11.62 55.37 -3.20
CA GLY A 86 -10.26 55.95 -3.30
C GLY A 86 -9.51 55.80 -1.93
N GLN A 87 -8.17 55.94 -1.83
CA GLN A 87 -7.39 57.09 -1.27
C GLN A 87 -7.73 57.59 0.17
N SER A 88 -6.81 57.99 1.08
CA SER A 88 -5.31 57.90 1.20
C SER A 88 -4.80 58.42 2.59
N ARG A 89 -3.49 58.27 2.92
CA ARG A 89 -2.69 58.99 4.00
C ARG A 89 -3.07 58.69 5.49
N ARG A 90 -2.25 58.93 6.55
CA ARG A 90 -0.77 59.01 6.81
C ARG A 90 -0.49 58.88 8.35
N GLU A 91 0.77 58.61 8.71
CA GLU A 91 1.50 59.04 9.96
C GLU A 91 1.15 58.58 11.41
N ARG A 92 2.05 57.73 11.96
CA ARG A 92 2.86 57.86 13.22
C ARG A 92 2.24 58.20 14.61
N SER A 93 2.55 57.31 15.58
CA SER A 93 3.20 57.58 16.90
C SER A 93 2.42 57.55 18.25
N ARG A 94 2.62 56.43 18.99
CA ARG A 94 2.96 56.28 20.45
C ARG A 94 2.06 56.84 21.59
N LEU A 95 1.65 55.91 22.46
CA LEU A 95 1.74 55.91 23.95
C LEU A 95 0.96 56.94 24.82
N ILE A 96 -0.09 56.49 25.54
CA ILE A 96 -0.06 56.16 27.00
C ILE A 96 -1.43 55.70 27.57
N LYS A 97 -1.36 54.96 28.69
CA LYS A 97 -2.39 54.39 29.59
C LYS A 97 -3.72 55.18 29.74
N GLY A 98 -4.85 54.48 29.90
CA GLY A 98 -6.10 55.07 30.40
C GLY A 98 -7.32 54.13 30.43
N SER A 99 -7.56 53.45 31.54
CA SER A 99 -8.64 52.46 31.73
C SER A 99 -10.07 53.05 31.76
N ARG A 100 -10.98 52.48 30.96
CA ARG A 100 -12.35 52.09 31.40
C ARG A 100 -13.00 51.11 30.43
N ALA A 101 -13.81 50.19 30.95
CA ALA A 101 -14.43 49.13 30.16
C ALA A 101 -15.76 49.58 29.55
N VAL A 102 -15.94 49.30 28.26
CA VAL A 102 -17.24 49.29 27.58
C VAL A 102 -17.38 47.93 26.91
N ARG A 103 -18.50 47.24 27.14
CA ARG A 103 -18.78 45.94 26.50
C ARG A 103 -19.05 46.15 25.01
N THR A 104 -18.17 45.65 24.15
CA THR A 104 -18.42 45.48 22.71
C THR A 104 -18.42 43.99 22.36
N GLY A 105 -19.13 43.63 21.30
CA GLY A 105 -19.58 42.26 21.04
C GLY A 105 -18.48 41.18 21.06
N ASN A 106 -18.88 39.99 21.54
CA ASN A 106 -18.05 38.78 21.52
C ASN A 106 -17.88 38.28 20.08
N VAL A 107 -16.95 38.88 19.32
CA VAL A 107 -16.54 38.39 18.01
C VAL A 107 -15.86 37.04 18.23
N GLY A 108 -16.57 35.95 17.90
CA GLY A 108 -16.13 34.59 18.19
C GLY A 108 -14.71 34.33 17.68
N GLY A 109 -13.79 34.05 18.60
CA GLY A 109 -12.43 33.68 18.25
C GLY A 109 -12.45 32.43 17.38
N ARG A 110 -11.90 32.51 16.16
CA ARG A 110 -11.69 31.34 15.30
C ARG A 110 -10.88 30.31 16.08
N GLN A 111 -11.52 29.22 16.50
CA GLN A 111 -10.81 28.07 17.03
C GLN A 111 -9.85 27.58 15.95
N THR A 112 -8.58 27.42 16.32
CA THR A 112 -7.52 27.06 15.39
C THR A 112 -7.62 25.58 15.11
N MET A 113 -8.15 25.26 13.94
CA MET A 113 -8.42 23.89 13.49
C MET A 113 -7.12 23.09 13.39
N ILE A 114 -6.92 22.16 14.33
CA ILE A 114 -5.79 21.22 14.29
C ILE A 114 -6.23 19.99 13.51
N SER A 115 -5.43 19.58 12.53
CA SER A 115 -5.56 18.28 11.87
C SER A 115 -4.40 17.38 12.29
N VAL A 116 -4.71 16.17 12.75
CA VAL A 116 -3.72 15.18 13.19
C VAL A 116 -3.82 13.93 12.32
N GLY A 117 -2.68 13.42 11.86
CA GLY A 117 -2.52 12.13 11.19
C GLY A 117 -1.71 11.19 12.07
N VAL A 118 -2.19 9.96 12.27
CA VAL A 118 -1.46 8.92 13.03
C VAL A 118 -1.48 7.60 12.27
N ASP A 119 -0.31 7.08 11.93
CA ASP A 119 -0.13 5.74 11.39
C ASP A 119 0.53 4.80 12.41
N VAL A 120 0.00 3.58 12.55
CA VAL A 120 0.48 2.58 13.53
C VAL A 120 1.31 1.49 12.83
N GLY A 121 2.61 1.74 12.75
CA GLY A 121 3.61 0.77 12.30
C GLY A 121 3.98 -0.26 13.37
N GLY A 122 4.72 -1.31 12.96
CA GLY A 122 5.09 -2.41 13.85
C GLY A 122 6.10 -2.05 14.94
N THR A 123 6.98 -1.07 14.70
CA THR A 123 8.03 -0.64 15.65
C THR A 123 7.69 0.69 16.33
N PHE A 124 7.16 1.64 15.56
CA PHE A 124 6.79 2.98 16.01
C PHE A 124 5.40 3.36 15.49
N THR A 125 4.71 4.17 16.28
CA THR A 125 3.50 4.90 15.90
C THR A 125 3.91 6.31 15.52
N ASP A 126 3.60 6.69 14.28
CA ASP A 126 4.08 7.90 13.63
C ASP A 126 2.97 8.94 13.55
N CYS A 127 3.22 10.10 14.15
CA CYS A 127 2.21 11.10 14.45
C CYS A 127 2.64 12.47 13.94
N ILE A 128 1.76 13.12 13.17
CA ILE A 128 1.98 14.48 12.65
C ILE A 128 0.73 15.34 12.90
N ALA A 129 0.93 16.57 13.36
CA ALA A 129 -0.11 17.57 13.50
C ALA A 129 0.20 18.78 12.63
N VAL A 130 -0.82 19.33 11.98
CA VAL A 130 -0.75 20.60 11.26
C VAL A 130 -1.78 21.56 11.83
N ALA A 131 -1.32 22.76 12.19
CA ALA A 131 -2.14 23.86 12.68
C ALA A 131 -1.59 25.19 12.15
N GLU A 132 -2.41 25.95 11.40
CA GLU A 132 -2.01 27.23 10.80
C GLU A 132 -0.72 27.14 9.95
N GLY A 133 -0.52 26.02 9.24
CA GLY A 133 0.69 25.72 8.45
C GLY A 133 1.92 25.34 9.27
N ARG A 134 1.87 25.41 10.61
CA ARG A 134 2.91 24.87 11.49
C ARG A 134 2.75 23.36 11.61
N VAL A 135 3.87 22.66 11.53
CA VAL A 135 3.97 21.21 11.73
C VAL A 135 4.46 20.94 13.15
N ALA A 136 3.85 19.95 13.82
CA ALA A 136 4.42 19.27 14.97
C ALA A 136 4.49 17.77 14.69
N THR A 137 5.48 17.09 15.27
CA THR A 137 5.82 15.70 14.95
C THR A 137 6.09 14.91 16.23
N ALA A 138 5.58 13.68 16.33
CA ALA A 138 5.91 12.76 17.41
C ALA A 138 6.09 11.34 16.87
N LYS A 139 7.06 10.60 17.42
CA LYS A 139 7.32 9.20 17.10
C LYS A 139 7.34 8.43 18.41
N VAL A 140 6.34 7.59 18.62
CA VAL A 140 6.10 6.85 19.88
C VAL A 140 6.41 5.38 19.65
N VAL A 141 6.93 4.67 20.64
CA VAL A 141 7.11 3.21 20.53
C VAL A 141 5.74 2.54 20.43
N SER A 142 5.54 1.66 19.44
CA SER A 142 4.26 0.96 19.28
C SER A 142 3.99 0.03 20.46
N THR A 143 2.71 -0.09 20.85
CA THR A 143 2.25 -0.96 21.95
C THR A 143 1.36 -2.07 21.39
N PRO A 144 1.89 -3.22 20.91
CA PRO A 144 1.11 -4.19 20.15
C PRO A 144 -0.07 -4.83 20.91
N ALA A 145 0.00 -4.86 22.24
CA ALA A 145 -1.08 -5.37 23.09
C ALA A 145 -2.27 -4.39 23.24
N ASN A 146 -2.05 -3.09 23.03
CA ASN A 146 -3.09 -2.07 22.97
C ASN A 146 -2.58 -0.85 22.17
N PRO A 147 -2.75 -0.85 20.84
CA PRO A 147 -2.23 0.23 20.00
C PRO A 147 -2.88 1.59 20.27
N THR A 148 -4.10 1.64 20.82
CA THR A 148 -4.80 2.90 21.15
C THR A 148 -4.00 3.75 22.14
N LEU A 149 -3.21 3.14 23.03
CA LEU A 149 -2.39 3.87 24.00
C LEU A 149 -1.28 4.68 23.31
N ALA A 150 -0.49 4.06 22.44
CA ALA A 150 0.59 4.74 21.70
C ALA A 150 0.06 5.88 20.81
N VAL A 151 -1.14 5.69 20.24
CA VAL A 151 -1.85 6.71 19.45
C VAL A 151 -2.24 7.92 20.31
N LEU A 152 -2.75 7.70 21.52
CA LEU A 152 -3.16 8.78 22.44
C LEU A 152 -1.97 9.50 23.08
N ASP A 153 -0.89 8.81 23.40
CA ASP A 153 0.36 9.44 23.84
C ASP A 153 0.96 10.31 22.72
N GLY A 154 0.93 9.83 21.48
CA GLY A 154 1.33 10.63 20.32
C GLY A 154 0.48 11.90 20.15
N LEU A 155 -0.85 11.78 20.26
CA LEU A 155 -1.76 12.93 20.22
C LEU A 155 -1.47 13.93 21.36
N ARG A 156 -1.20 13.45 22.58
CA ARG A 156 -0.83 14.28 23.72
C ARG A 156 0.46 15.07 23.46
N ILE A 157 1.52 14.40 23.03
CA ILE A 157 2.82 15.03 22.71
C ILE A 157 2.68 16.09 21.60
N LEU A 158 1.85 15.84 20.59
CA LEU A 158 1.58 16.80 19.52
C LEU A 158 0.85 18.06 20.03
N LEU A 159 -0.17 17.91 20.88
CA LEU A 159 -0.93 19.02 21.46
C LEU A 159 -0.08 19.87 22.42
N GLU A 160 0.75 19.21 23.25
CA GLU A 160 1.75 19.86 24.11
C GLU A 160 2.76 20.65 23.25
N SER A 161 3.30 20.05 22.18
CA SER A 161 4.28 20.68 21.28
C SER A 161 3.72 21.89 20.52
N LEU A 162 2.43 21.87 20.17
CA LEU A 162 1.74 23.02 19.57
C LEU A 162 1.32 24.08 20.60
N ASN A 163 1.38 23.76 21.90
CA ASN A 163 0.78 24.53 23.00
C ASN A 163 -0.71 24.86 22.73
N ARG A 164 -1.50 23.83 22.39
CA ARG A 164 -2.94 23.94 22.12
C ARG A 164 -3.74 22.90 22.91
N PRO A 165 -4.94 23.23 23.43
CA PRO A 165 -5.80 22.27 24.09
C PRO A 165 -6.41 21.27 23.09
N ALA A 166 -6.78 20.08 23.57
CA ALA A 166 -7.45 19.05 22.77
C ALA A 166 -8.73 19.56 22.08
N ALA A 167 -9.46 20.51 22.69
CA ALA A 167 -10.64 21.15 22.09
C ALA A 167 -10.36 21.96 20.79
N GLY A 168 -9.11 22.11 20.36
CA GLY A 168 -8.76 22.62 19.02
C GLY A 168 -8.65 21.52 17.95
N LEU A 169 -8.70 20.24 18.34
CA LEU A 169 -8.64 19.10 17.43
C LEU A 169 -9.94 18.99 16.63
N ALA A 170 -9.84 19.24 15.32
CA ALA A 170 -10.97 19.28 14.39
C ALA A 170 -10.99 18.09 13.42
N ARG A 171 -9.83 17.53 13.08
CA ARG A 171 -9.71 16.31 12.26
C ARG A 171 -8.68 15.38 12.88
N PHE A 172 -9.01 14.10 13.02
CA PHE A 172 -8.09 13.05 13.43
C PHE A 172 -8.16 11.90 12.42
N LEU A 173 -7.06 11.67 11.71
CA LEU A 173 -6.99 10.73 10.61
C LEU A 173 -6.07 9.58 10.99
N HIS A 174 -6.52 8.34 10.77
CA HIS A 174 -5.82 7.17 11.30
C HIS A 174 -5.60 6.05 10.28
N GLY A 175 -4.38 5.50 10.28
CA GLY A 175 -3.92 4.36 9.48
C GLY A 175 -3.48 3.23 10.40
N THR A 176 -3.84 1.99 10.06
CA THR A 176 -3.70 0.87 10.99
C THR A 176 -3.24 -0.42 10.33
N THR A 177 -2.34 -1.12 11.02
CA THR A 177 -1.93 -2.49 10.71
C THR A 177 -2.80 -3.54 11.40
N VAL A 178 -3.80 -3.16 12.22
CA VAL A 178 -4.60 -4.12 13.02
C VAL A 178 -5.25 -5.22 12.17
N ALA A 179 -5.90 -4.86 11.05
CA ALA A 179 -6.50 -5.84 10.13
C ALA A 179 -5.45 -6.79 9.52
N THR A 180 -4.32 -6.24 9.05
CA THR A 180 -3.20 -7.00 8.48
C THR A 180 -2.61 -7.98 9.51
N ASN A 181 -2.37 -7.51 10.73
CA ASN A 181 -1.77 -8.31 11.80
C ASN A 181 -2.73 -9.39 12.30
N ALA A 182 -4.03 -9.09 12.39
CA ALA A 182 -5.07 -10.07 12.73
C ALA A 182 -5.12 -11.23 11.73
N ALA A 183 -5.10 -10.92 10.42
CA ALA A 183 -5.07 -11.94 9.37
C ALA A 183 -3.76 -12.76 9.40
N LEU A 184 -2.59 -12.10 9.39
CA LEU A 184 -1.29 -12.78 9.35
C LEU A 184 -1.01 -13.63 10.59
N GLN A 185 -1.40 -13.16 11.78
CA GLN A 185 -1.25 -13.93 13.03
C GLN A 185 -2.38 -14.96 13.24
N ARG A 186 -3.32 -15.08 12.28
CA ARG A 186 -4.51 -15.95 12.35
C ARG A 186 -5.28 -15.77 13.66
N LYS A 187 -5.58 -14.50 13.97
CA LYS A 187 -6.37 -14.02 15.11
C LYS A 187 -7.61 -13.27 14.60
N GLY A 188 -8.74 -13.96 14.53
CA GLY A 188 -10.02 -13.43 14.09
C GLY A 188 -11.18 -14.29 14.60
N ALA A 189 -12.40 -13.96 14.20
CA ALA A 189 -13.61 -14.65 14.64
C ALA A 189 -13.66 -16.13 14.18
N ARG A 190 -14.27 -17.00 14.98
CA ARG A 190 -14.67 -18.35 14.53
C ARG A 190 -15.87 -18.25 13.59
N ILE A 191 -15.64 -18.35 12.29
CA ILE A 191 -16.69 -18.25 11.27
C ILE A 191 -17.43 -19.58 11.12
N GLY A 192 -18.76 -19.54 11.07
CA GLY A 192 -19.58 -20.57 10.42
C GLY A 192 -19.91 -20.14 8.98
N PHE A 193 -19.79 -21.05 8.02
CA PHE A 193 -20.04 -20.78 6.60
C PHE A 193 -21.23 -21.60 6.09
N ILE A 194 -22.22 -20.92 5.52
CA ILE A 194 -23.37 -21.53 4.86
C ILE A 194 -23.27 -21.29 3.36
N THR A 195 -23.42 -22.35 2.56
CA THR A 195 -23.25 -22.29 1.10
C THR A 195 -24.22 -23.22 0.37
N THR A 196 -24.23 -23.14 -0.96
CA THR A 196 -25.03 -24.00 -1.83
C THR A 196 -24.55 -25.44 -1.64
N LYS A 197 -25.47 -26.36 -1.35
CA LYS A 197 -25.15 -27.79 -1.12
C LYS A 197 -24.35 -28.40 -2.28
N GLY A 198 -23.31 -29.17 -1.95
CA GLY A 198 -22.31 -29.69 -2.88
C GLY A 198 -21.12 -28.75 -3.15
N PHE A 199 -21.13 -27.52 -2.60
CA PHE A 199 -20.04 -26.53 -2.75
C PHE A 199 -19.34 -26.20 -1.42
N GLU A 200 -19.63 -26.94 -0.35
CA GLU A 200 -19.00 -26.81 0.98
C GLU A 200 -17.47 -26.89 0.91
N ASP A 201 -16.95 -27.68 -0.03
CA ASP A 201 -15.51 -27.99 -0.14
C ASP A 201 -14.77 -27.12 -1.17
N ALA A 202 -15.47 -26.16 -1.82
CA ALA A 202 -14.87 -25.22 -2.77
C ALA A 202 -13.72 -24.39 -2.17
N LEU A 203 -13.80 -24.04 -0.88
CA LEU A 203 -12.73 -23.33 -0.15
C LEU A 203 -11.46 -24.18 -0.01
N GLU A 204 -11.59 -25.49 0.16
CA GLU A 204 -10.48 -26.42 0.43
C GLU A 204 -9.87 -26.96 -0.88
N ILE A 205 -10.69 -27.07 -1.93
CA ILE A 205 -10.25 -27.42 -3.29
C ILE A 205 -9.35 -26.34 -3.92
N GLY A 206 -9.47 -25.06 -3.52
CA GLY A 206 -8.53 -24.01 -3.94
C GLY A 206 -8.48 -23.75 -5.46
N ARG A 207 -9.56 -24.06 -6.18
CA ARG A 207 -9.62 -24.16 -7.66
C ARG A 207 -8.56 -25.11 -8.28
N MET A 208 -7.97 -26.00 -7.48
CA MET A 208 -6.79 -26.81 -7.81
C MET A 208 -5.57 -25.98 -8.29
N SER A 209 -5.50 -24.70 -7.91
CA SER A 209 -4.36 -23.84 -8.21
C SER A 209 -3.15 -24.26 -7.37
N ARG A 210 -1.95 -24.25 -7.98
CA ARG A 210 -0.67 -24.51 -7.30
C ARG A 210 0.28 -23.33 -7.54
N SER A 211 1.08 -23.00 -6.54
CA SER A 211 2.04 -21.89 -6.52
C SER A 211 3.31 -22.25 -7.30
N ASP A 212 3.76 -23.51 -7.20
CA ASP A 212 4.64 -24.14 -8.17
C ASP A 212 3.88 -25.25 -8.92
N ALA A 213 3.76 -25.09 -10.23
CA ALA A 213 3.14 -26.08 -11.11
C ALA A 213 4.00 -27.35 -11.28
N PHE A 214 5.30 -27.26 -11.00
CA PHE A 214 6.30 -28.31 -11.24
C PHE A 214 6.72 -29.08 -9.99
N ASP A 215 6.37 -28.62 -8.77
CA ASP A 215 6.65 -29.38 -7.55
C ASP A 215 5.75 -30.63 -7.48
N VAL A 216 6.31 -31.78 -7.88
CA VAL A 216 5.64 -33.09 -7.82
C VAL A 216 5.34 -33.57 -6.40
N ASN A 217 5.98 -33.00 -5.37
CA ASN A 217 5.78 -33.34 -3.95
C ASN A 217 4.88 -32.33 -3.21
N GLY A 218 4.54 -31.21 -3.85
CA GLY A 218 3.87 -30.07 -3.21
C GLY A 218 2.51 -30.41 -2.58
N GLY A 219 2.42 -30.21 -1.27
CA GLY A 219 1.24 -30.52 -0.45
C GLY A 219 0.06 -29.55 -0.63
N ALA A 220 -0.89 -29.60 0.30
CA ALA A 220 -2.09 -28.75 0.27
C ALA A 220 -1.74 -27.27 0.55
N GLU A 221 -1.76 -26.44 -0.50
CA GLU A 221 -1.37 -25.02 -0.41
C GLU A 221 -2.45 -24.09 0.13
N THR A 222 -3.73 -24.50 0.13
CA THR A 222 -4.85 -23.66 0.59
C THR A 222 -5.12 -23.95 2.07
N PRO A 223 -4.87 -23.00 3.00
CA PRO A 223 -5.24 -23.19 4.39
C PRO A 223 -6.76 -23.26 4.53
N VAL A 224 -7.23 -23.87 5.62
CA VAL A 224 -8.68 -23.95 5.93
C VAL A 224 -9.02 -23.37 7.30
N PHE A 225 -8.20 -22.41 7.79
CA PHE A 225 -8.39 -21.84 9.13
C PHE A 225 -9.62 -20.93 9.24
N LEU A 226 -10.04 -20.28 8.15
CA LEU A 226 -11.22 -19.41 8.09
C LEU A 226 -12.50 -20.20 8.43
N ALA A 227 -12.72 -21.31 7.70
CA ALA A 227 -13.83 -22.22 7.90
C ALA A 227 -13.36 -23.67 7.67
N PRO A 228 -12.88 -24.38 8.71
CA PRO A 228 -12.58 -25.82 8.65
C PRO A 228 -13.82 -26.64 8.30
N ARG A 229 -13.69 -27.88 7.80
CA ARG A 229 -14.81 -28.68 7.23
C ARG A 229 -16.11 -28.72 8.05
N ARG A 230 -16.00 -28.84 9.38
CA ARG A 230 -17.13 -28.85 10.34
C ARG A 230 -17.88 -27.51 10.44
N MET A 231 -17.25 -26.42 10.03
CA MET A 231 -17.82 -25.08 9.98
C MET A 231 -18.48 -24.77 8.63
N ARG A 232 -18.48 -25.70 7.66
CA ARG A 232 -18.99 -25.49 6.29
C ARG A 232 -20.21 -26.36 6.05
N ILE A 233 -21.40 -25.74 5.97
CA ILE A 233 -22.69 -26.44 5.83
C ILE A 233 -23.34 -26.07 4.50
N GLY A 234 -23.74 -27.08 3.73
CA GLY A 234 -24.55 -26.92 2.54
C GLY A 234 -26.04 -26.84 2.87
N VAL A 235 -26.77 -25.97 2.17
CA VAL A 235 -28.24 -25.86 2.22
C VAL A 235 -28.80 -26.13 0.82
N ASP A 236 -29.94 -26.83 0.73
CA ASP A 236 -30.68 -26.94 -0.52
C ASP A 236 -31.18 -25.55 -0.97
N GLU A 237 -30.55 -25.08 -2.04
CA GLU A 237 -30.69 -23.77 -2.66
C GLU A 237 -30.08 -23.91 -4.06
N ARG A 238 -30.66 -23.29 -5.10
CA ARG A 238 -29.97 -23.18 -6.38
C ARG A 238 -30.46 -22.04 -7.27
N LEU A 239 -29.50 -21.23 -7.73
CA LEU A 239 -29.63 -20.36 -8.90
C LEU A 239 -28.94 -20.92 -10.15
N ASP A 240 -29.41 -20.50 -11.32
CA ASP A 240 -28.75 -20.73 -12.62
C ASP A 240 -27.80 -19.58 -13.03
N SER A 241 -27.16 -19.73 -14.19
CA SER A 241 -26.24 -18.74 -14.77
C SER A 241 -26.87 -17.40 -15.18
N GLN A 242 -28.20 -17.28 -15.15
CA GLN A 242 -28.96 -16.06 -15.41
C GLN A 242 -29.54 -15.45 -14.11
N GLY A 243 -29.32 -16.08 -12.94
CA GLY A 243 -29.88 -15.68 -11.66
C GLY A 243 -31.32 -16.18 -11.43
N SER A 244 -31.83 -17.08 -12.27
CA SER A 244 -33.15 -17.71 -12.12
C SER A 244 -33.11 -18.78 -11.03
N VAL A 245 -34.20 -18.93 -10.27
CA VAL A 245 -34.32 -19.96 -9.23
C VAL A 245 -34.55 -21.32 -9.87
N VAL A 246 -33.65 -22.27 -9.59
CA VAL A 246 -33.76 -23.70 -9.95
C VAL A 246 -34.26 -24.51 -8.76
N THR A 247 -33.73 -24.20 -7.56
CA THR A 247 -34.18 -24.76 -6.28
C THR A 247 -34.39 -23.60 -5.32
N ALA A 248 -35.60 -23.48 -4.75
CA ALA A 248 -35.88 -22.48 -3.73
C ALA A 248 -35.06 -22.76 -2.46
N LEU A 249 -34.74 -21.69 -1.70
CA LEU A 249 -34.04 -21.80 -0.42
C LEU A 249 -34.87 -22.59 0.61
N ASP A 250 -34.31 -23.68 1.12
CA ASP A 250 -34.85 -24.39 2.29
C ASP A 250 -34.53 -23.61 3.59
N GLU A 251 -35.51 -22.87 4.12
CA GLU A 251 -35.35 -22.12 5.36
C GLU A 251 -35.09 -23.00 6.58
N ASP A 252 -35.64 -24.22 6.66
CA ASP A 252 -35.46 -25.09 7.82
C ASP A 252 -34.06 -25.69 7.86
N GLN A 253 -33.45 -25.95 6.69
CA GLN A 253 -32.01 -26.22 6.58
C GLN A 253 -31.16 -25.02 6.98
N VAL A 254 -31.53 -23.78 6.64
CA VAL A 254 -30.82 -22.58 7.16
C VAL A 254 -30.90 -22.53 8.70
N ARG A 255 -32.09 -22.76 9.28
CA ARG A 255 -32.32 -22.77 10.73
C ARG A 255 -31.48 -23.87 11.41
N ALA A 256 -31.46 -25.08 10.85
CA ALA A 256 -30.65 -26.20 11.34
C ALA A 256 -29.14 -25.94 11.23
N ALA A 257 -28.68 -25.41 10.09
CA ALA A 257 -27.28 -25.07 9.86
C ALA A 257 -26.78 -24.00 10.83
N ALA A 258 -27.53 -22.91 10.99
CA ALA A 258 -27.20 -21.85 11.94
C ALA A 258 -27.17 -22.39 13.39
N LYS A 259 -28.14 -23.23 13.77
CA LYS A 259 -28.16 -23.88 15.08
C LYS A 259 -26.91 -24.72 15.35
N LEU A 260 -26.52 -25.58 14.41
CA LEU A 260 -25.32 -26.42 14.51
C LEU A 260 -24.05 -25.56 14.65
N LEU A 261 -23.92 -24.53 13.82
CA LEU A 261 -22.76 -23.63 13.81
C LEU A 261 -22.63 -22.84 15.13
N VAL A 262 -23.72 -22.28 15.64
CA VAL A 262 -23.72 -21.45 16.86
C VAL A 262 -23.69 -22.32 18.12
N GLU A 263 -24.61 -23.26 18.28
CA GLU A 263 -24.80 -23.98 19.54
C GLU A 263 -23.78 -25.11 19.73
N THR A 264 -23.43 -25.85 18.68
CA THR A 264 -22.46 -26.95 18.76
C THR A 264 -21.04 -26.49 18.48
N HIS A 265 -20.82 -25.75 17.38
CA HIS A 265 -19.47 -25.38 16.93
C HIS A 265 -18.98 -24.00 17.41
N LYS A 266 -19.82 -23.26 18.14
CA LYS A 266 -19.51 -21.96 18.75
C LYS A 266 -18.98 -20.93 17.75
N ALA A 267 -19.60 -20.86 16.58
CA ALA A 267 -19.41 -19.78 15.63
C ALA A 267 -19.71 -18.42 16.31
N GLU A 268 -18.85 -17.44 16.09
CA GLU A 268 -18.95 -16.07 16.61
C GLU A 268 -19.55 -15.12 15.57
N ILE A 269 -19.53 -15.54 14.30
CA ILE A 269 -20.08 -14.86 13.14
C ILE A 269 -20.49 -15.92 12.10
N ILE A 270 -21.52 -15.64 11.30
CA ILE A 270 -21.86 -16.48 10.13
C ILE A 270 -21.58 -15.71 8.84
N ALA A 271 -20.98 -16.40 7.87
CA ALA A 271 -20.86 -15.96 6.48
C ALA A 271 -21.77 -16.82 5.59
N ILE A 272 -22.44 -16.20 4.63
CA ILE A 272 -23.29 -16.88 3.64
C ILE A 272 -22.72 -16.62 2.25
N GLY A 273 -22.53 -17.68 1.47
CA GLY A 273 -22.06 -17.59 0.09
C GLY A 273 -22.76 -18.61 -0.80
N PHE A 274 -23.78 -18.18 -1.53
CA PHE A 274 -24.47 -19.00 -2.52
C PHE A 274 -23.90 -18.78 -3.93
N LEU A 275 -24.18 -19.68 -4.86
CA LEU A 275 -23.79 -19.50 -6.27
C LEU A 275 -24.71 -18.51 -6.98
N PHE A 276 -24.15 -17.73 -7.91
CA PHE A 276 -24.86 -16.68 -8.67
C PHE A 276 -25.60 -15.62 -7.84
N SER A 277 -25.35 -15.52 -6.54
CA SER A 277 -25.92 -14.50 -5.65
C SER A 277 -25.54 -13.05 -6.04
N PHE A 278 -24.44 -12.88 -6.77
CA PHE A 278 -24.05 -11.62 -7.40
C PHE A 278 -24.98 -11.17 -8.55
N LEU A 279 -25.76 -12.09 -9.14
CA LEU A 279 -26.84 -11.78 -10.10
C LEU A 279 -28.18 -11.60 -9.36
N ASN A 280 -28.48 -12.50 -8.42
CA ASN A 280 -29.73 -12.48 -7.65
C ASN A 280 -29.46 -12.76 -6.16
N PRO A 281 -29.39 -11.73 -5.30
CA PRO A 281 -29.02 -11.89 -3.89
C PRO A 281 -30.18 -12.34 -2.98
N ALA A 282 -31.36 -12.67 -3.53
CA ALA A 282 -32.57 -12.92 -2.75
C ALA A 282 -32.41 -14.04 -1.71
N HIS A 283 -31.82 -15.19 -2.09
CA HIS A 283 -31.61 -16.31 -1.17
C HIS A 283 -30.60 -15.98 -0.05
N GLU A 284 -29.50 -15.28 -0.34
CA GLU A 284 -28.55 -14.87 0.71
C GLU A 284 -29.17 -13.88 1.70
N LYS A 285 -29.92 -12.89 1.19
CA LYS A 285 -30.62 -11.91 2.03
C LYS A 285 -31.68 -12.58 2.90
N ARG A 286 -32.45 -13.52 2.33
CA ARG A 286 -33.45 -14.27 3.09
C ARG A 286 -32.84 -15.18 4.14
N ALA A 287 -31.74 -15.88 3.83
CA ALA A 287 -31.02 -16.67 4.80
C ALA A 287 -30.48 -15.80 5.97
N ARG A 288 -29.99 -14.58 5.68
CA ARG A 288 -29.62 -13.62 6.74
C ARG A 288 -30.80 -13.24 7.64
N GLU A 289 -31.97 -12.94 7.09
CA GLU A 289 -33.18 -12.64 7.88
C GLU A 289 -33.55 -13.80 8.82
N VAL A 290 -33.55 -15.02 8.29
CA VAL A 290 -33.87 -16.26 9.03
C VAL A 290 -32.93 -16.47 10.21
N ILE A 291 -31.62 -16.25 10.02
CA ILE A 291 -30.63 -16.38 11.10
C ILE A 291 -30.76 -15.24 12.10
N GLY A 292 -31.01 -14.01 11.65
CA GLY A 292 -31.23 -12.84 12.50
C GLY A 292 -32.46 -12.98 13.42
N GLN A 293 -33.51 -13.68 12.97
CA GLN A 293 -34.67 -14.03 13.81
C GLN A 293 -34.30 -14.98 14.96
N MET A 294 -33.37 -15.93 14.73
CA MET A 294 -32.96 -16.92 15.73
C MET A 294 -31.91 -16.37 16.70
N TYR A 295 -30.95 -15.59 16.18
CA TYR A 295 -29.80 -15.09 16.94
C TYR A 295 -29.62 -13.58 16.71
N PRO A 296 -30.48 -12.69 17.28
CA PRO A 296 -30.48 -11.25 17.01
C PRO A 296 -29.21 -10.46 17.42
N LYS A 297 -28.22 -11.13 18.03
CA LYS A 297 -26.91 -10.55 18.40
C LYS A 297 -25.74 -11.16 17.61
N LEU A 298 -26.01 -12.12 16.73
CA LEU A 298 -25.02 -12.75 15.86
C LEU A 298 -24.91 -11.93 14.59
N GLU A 299 -23.69 -11.54 14.22
CA GLU A 299 -23.47 -10.89 12.93
C GLU A 299 -23.54 -11.91 11.78
N VAL A 300 -24.14 -11.50 10.67
CA VAL A 300 -24.33 -12.36 9.48
C VAL A 300 -23.92 -11.59 8.22
N VAL A 301 -22.82 -12.03 7.64
CA VAL A 301 -22.19 -11.45 6.44
C VAL A 301 -22.65 -12.23 5.22
N ILE A 302 -23.02 -11.56 4.13
CA ILE A 302 -23.45 -12.21 2.89
C ILE A 302 -22.56 -11.81 1.72
N SER A 303 -22.25 -12.76 0.84
CA SER A 303 -21.24 -12.58 -0.20
C SER A 303 -21.62 -11.54 -1.25
N ALA A 304 -22.91 -11.38 -1.53
CA ALA A 304 -23.43 -10.34 -2.43
C ALA A 304 -23.32 -8.91 -1.89
N ASP A 305 -23.21 -8.71 -0.56
CA ASP A 305 -23.01 -7.39 0.05
C ASP A 305 -21.51 -7.05 0.22
N VAL A 306 -20.60 -8.04 0.21
CA VAL A 306 -19.14 -7.85 0.33
C VAL A 306 -18.44 -7.79 -1.03
N ASP A 307 -18.72 -8.75 -1.91
CA ASP A 307 -18.09 -8.90 -3.23
C ASP A 307 -19.10 -9.46 -4.24
N PRO A 308 -19.94 -8.61 -4.89
CA PRO A 308 -20.85 -9.02 -5.95
C PRO A 308 -20.13 -9.32 -7.28
N GLY A 309 -19.04 -10.11 -7.21
CA GLY A 309 -18.20 -10.52 -8.32
C GLY A 309 -18.45 -11.96 -8.79
N PHE A 310 -18.32 -12.15 -10.11
CA PHE A 310 -18.26 -13.48 -10.76
C PHE A 310 -17.08 -14.32 -10.22
N ARG A 311 -17.17 -15.65 -10.33
CA ARG A 311 -16.35 -16.67 -9.62
C ARG A 311 -16.63 -16.73 -8.11
N GLU A 312 -16.88 -17.94 -7.65
CA GLU A 312 -17.27 -18.30 -6.28
C GLU A 312 -16.10 -18.41 -5.32
N TYR A 313 -14.96 -19.03 -5.69
CA TYR A 313 -13.82 -19.18 -4.78
C TYR A 313 -13.29 -17.82 -4.29
N GLU A 314 -12.95 -16.92 -5.21
CA GLU A 314 -12.47 -15.57 -4.88
C GLU A 314 -13.53 -14.72 -4.12
N ARG A 315 -14.83 -14.95 -4.36
CA ARG A 315 -15.92 -14.31 -3.60
C ARG A 315 -16.01 -14.85 -2.18
N PHE A 316 -15.91 -16.17 -2.01
CA PHE A 316 -15.99 -16.82 -0.71
C PHE A 316 -14.77 -16.52 0.15
N THR A 317 -13.55 -16.52 -0.39
CA THR A 317 -12.34 -16.11 0.36
C THR A 317 -12.44 -14.66 0.82
N THR A 318 -12.87 -13.74 -0.05
CA THR A 318 -13.06 -12.32 0.29
C THR A 318 -14.14 -12.14 1.38
N THR A 319 -15.29 -12.80 1.23
CA THR A 319 -16.40 -12.74 2.22
C THR A 319 -16.00 -13.34 3.57
N LEU A 320 -15.27 -14.45 3.58
CA LEU A 320 -14.79 -15.10 4.80
C LEU A 320 -13.73 -14.26 5.51
N PHE A 321 -12.78 -13.64 4.80
CA PHE A 321 -11.80 -12.75 5.43
C PHE A 321 -12.42 -11.46 5.97
N ASP A 322 -13.44 -10.92 5.31
CA ASP A 322 -14.19 -9.79 5.88
C ASP A 322 -14.83 -10.17 7.22
N ALA A 323 -15.61 -11.26 7.23
CA ALA A 323 -16.20 -11.81 8.46
C ALA A 323 -15.17 -12.15 9.54
N TYR A 324 -13.99 -12.66 9.16
CA TYR A 324 -12.89 -12.99 10.08
C TYR A 324 -12.41 -11.78 10.89
N LEU A 325 -12.37 -10.61 10.26
CA LEU A 325 -11.73 -9.39 10.77
C LEU A 325 -12.70 -8.44 11.49
N ARG A 326 -14.02 -8.56 11.26
CA ARG A 326 -15.06 -7.67 11.82
C ARG A 326 -14.93 -7.46 13.32
N SER A 327 -14.85 -8.52 14.10
CA SER A 327 -14.77 -8.41 15.56
C SER A 327 -13.53 -7.64 16.02
N VAL A 328 -12.34 -7.97 15.50
CA VAL A 328 -11.05 -7.37 15.91
C VAL A 328 -10.96 -5.91 15.48
N VAL A 329 -11.36 -5.59 14.25
CA VAL A 329 -11.38 -4.22 13.74
C VAL A 329 -12.43 -3.37 14.45
N SER A 330 -13.64 -3.90 14.66
CA SER A 330 -14.74 -3.16 15.28
C SER A 330 -14.43 -2.72 16.71
N HIS A 331 -13.86 -3.61 17.53
CA HIS A 331 -13.42 -3.24 18.88
C HIS A 331 -12.35 -2.13 18.86
N TYR A 332 -11.34 -2.25 17.99
CA TYR A 332 -10.25 -1.29 17.91
C TYR A 332 -10.70 0.10 17.42
N VAL A 333 -11.41 0.15 16.31
CA VAL A 333 -11.87 1.40 15.69
C VAL A 333 -12.87 2.12 16.59
N THR A 334 -13.75 1.38 17.28
CA THR A 334 -14.72 1.96 18.22
C THR A 334 -14.06 2.50 19.49
N ASP A 335 -13.10 1.77 20.08
CA ASP A 335 -12.33 2.23 21.24
C ASP A 335 -11.53 3.51 20.93
N LEU A 336 -10.83 3.53 19.79
CA LEU A 336 -10.07 4.70 19.34
C LEU A 336 -10.98 5.90 19.06
N ALA A 337 -12.04 5.72 18.26
CA ALA A 337 -12.96 6.80 17.92
C ALA A 337 -13.66 7.37 19.15
N GLY A 338 -14.08 6.51 20.09
CA GLY A 338 -14.67 6.92 21.36
C GLY A 338 -13.71 7.76 22.21
N ARG A 339 -12.45 7.34 22.36
CA ARG A 339 -11.43 8.07 23.14
C ARG A 339 -11.05 9.41 22.51
N VAL A 340 -10.92 9.48 21.18
CA VAL A 340 -10.64 10.75 20.48
C VAL A 340 -11.83 11.71 20.59
N THR A 341 -13.06 11.22 20.45
CA THR A 341 -14.29 12.02 20.61
C THR A 341 -14.46 12.52 22.05
N ALA A 342 -14.05 11.72 23.04
CA ALA A 342 -14.02 12.15 24.45
C ALA A 342 -12.96 13.24 24.73
N ALA A 343 -11.87 13.28 23.96
CA ALA A 343 -10.85 14.34 24.05
C ALA A 343 -11.24 15.62 23.28
N SER A 344 -12.00 15.50 22.18
CA SER A 344 -12.61 16.61 21.44
C SER A 344 -13.88 16.16 20.73
N SER A 345 -15.04 16.60 21.22
CA SER A 345 -16.35 16.29 20.63
C SER A 345 -16.60 16.95 19.28
N ALA A 346 -15.77 17.92 18.89
CA ALA A 346 -15.80 18.57 17.56
C ALA A 346 -14.89 17.87 16.54
N CYS A 347 -14.16 16.81 16.92
CA CYS A 347 -13.21 16.14 16.05
C CYS A 347 -13.90 15.17 15.07
N LYS A 348 -13.73 15.39 13.76
CA LYS A 348 -14.01 14.35 12.75
C LYS A 348 -12.89 13.31 12.77
N VAL A 349 -13.17 12.12 13.31
CA VAL A 349 -12.32 10.93 13.21
C VAL A 349 -12.54 10.30 11.83
N MET A 350 -11.48 10.02 11.07
CA MET A 350 -11.52 9.33 9.77
C MET A 350 -10.48 8.22 9.70
N ILE A 351 -10.80 7.11 9.04
CA ILE A 351 -9.93 5.95 8.89
C ILE A 351 -9.46 5.82 7.44
N MET A 352 -8.18 5.50 7.23
CA MET A 352 -7.58 5.23 5.93
C MET A 352 -7.96 3.84 5.41
N LYS A 353 -8.31 3.73 4.12
CA LYS A 353 -8.58 2.46 3.44
C LYS A 353 -7.38 1.95 2.62
N SER A 354 -7.42 0.67 2.26
CA SER A 354 -6.51 -0.02 1.34
C SER A 354 -6.32 0.72 0.00
N SER A 355 -7.36 1.38 -0.53
CA SER A 355 -7.30 2.17 -1.78
C SER A 355 -6.73 3.60 -1.61
N GLY A 356 -6.29 3.97 -0.40
CA GLY A 356 -5.65 5.26 -0.11
C GLY A 356 -6.62 6.43 0.06
N GLY A 357 -7.93 6.18 0.11
CA GLY A 357 -8.95 7.18 0.46
C GLY A 357 -9.51 6.93 1.86
N LEU A 358 -10.10 7.97 2.46
CA LEU A 358 -10.64 7.93 3.82
C LEU A 358 -12.11 7.48 3.85
N CYS A 359 -12.60 7.04 5.02
CA CYS A 359 -14.01 6.84 5.37
C CYS A 359 -14.26 7.06 6.89
N ALA A 360 -15.52 7.18 7.32
CA ALA A 360 -15.83 7.27 8.76
C ALA A 360 -15.62 5.94 9.52
N PRO A 361 -15.40 5.98 10.85
CA PRO A 361 -15.23 4.80 11.70
C PRO A 361 -16.30 3.72 11.54
N ALA A 362 -17.58 4.08 11.42
CA ALA A 362 -18.66 3.12 11.20
C ALA A 362 -18.45 2.30 9.91
N ARG A 363 -18.07 2.94 8.81
CA ARG A 363 -17.81 2.20 7.56
C ARG A 363 -16.54 1.35 7.64
N ALA A 364 -15.56 1.76 8.42
CA ALA A 364 -14.35 0.98 8.69
C ALA A 364 -14.62 -0.28 9.55
N THR A 365 -15.67 -0.30 10.38
CA THR A 365 -16.12 -1.52 11.09
C THR A 365 -17.04 -2.39 10.23
N GLU A 366 -17.84 -1.80 9.35
CA GLU A 366 -18.68 -2.50 8.36
C GLU A 366 -17.89 -3.17 7.21
N GLN A 367 -16.68 -2.69 6.91
CA GLN A 367 -15.84 -3.19 5.81
C GLN A 367 -14.37 -3.35 6.26
N PRO A 368 -14.08 -4.18 7.28
CA PRO A 368 -12.74 -4.31 7.88
C PRO A 368 -11.66 -4.75 6.88
N LEU A 369 -12.05 -5.47 5.82
CA LEU A 369 -11.12 -5.94 4.79
C LEU A 369 -10.51 -4.78 3.98
N HIS A 370 -11.20 -3.64 3.91
CA HIS A 370 -10.69 -2.40 3.34
C HIS A 370 -9.70 -1.66 4.26
N LEU A 371 -9.27 -2.23 5.39
CA LEU A 371 -8.19 -1.68 6.23
C LEU A 371 -6.83 -2.40 6.07
N LEU A 372 -6.80 -3.51 5.30
CA LEU A 372 -5.56 -4.24 5.00
C LEU A 372 -4.51 -3.31 4.36
N LYS A 373 -3.30 -3.28 4.91
CA LYS A 373 -2.21 -2.39 4.49
C LYS A 373 -2.54 -0.87 4.49
N SER A 374 -3.58 -0.41 5.19
CA SER A 374 -4.06 0.99 5.11
C SER A 374 -2.98 2.07 5.31
N GLY A 375 -2.09 1.92 6.30
CA GLY A 375 -0.99 2.87 6.54
C GLY A 375 -0.05 3.07 5.34
N LEU A 376 0.28 1.98 4.65
CA LEU A 376 1.13 1.99 3.45
C LEU A 376 0.47 2.74 2.28
N ALA A 377 -0.85 2.63 2.13
CA ALA A 377 -1.60 3.42 1.15
C ALA A 377 -1.51 4.93 1.45
N GLY A 378 -1.44 5.30 2.73
CA GLY A 378 -1.07 6.65 3.18
C GLY A 378 0.32 7.06 2.71
N GLY A 379 1.34 6.22 2.91
CA GLY A 379 2.72 6.46 2.45
C GLY A 379 2.79 6.76 0.95
N VAL A 380 2.12 5.96 0.13
CA VAL A 380 2.09 6.16 -1.33
C VAL A 380 1.32 7.43 -1.71
N LYS A 381 0.20 7.77 -1.05
CA LYS A 381 -0.50 9.05 -1.26
C LYS A 381 0.38 10.26 -0.89
N GLY A 382 1.14 10.17 0.20
CA GLY A 382 2.16 11.16 0.58
C GLY A 382 3.26 11.31 -0.49
N ALA A 383 3.76 10.18 -1.01
CA ALA A 383 4.75 10.18 -2.08
C ALA A 383 4.22 10.77 -3.39
N CYS A 384 2.96 10.49 -3.77
CA CYS A 384 2.30 11.08 -4.94
C CYS A 384 2.22 12.60 -4.83
N ALA A 385 1.83 13.12 -3.67
CA ALA A 385 1.72 14.56 -3.44
C ALA A 385 3.09 15.25 -3.46
N VAL A 386 4.09 14.71 -2.75
CA VAL A 386 5.46 15.25 -2.71
C VAL A 386 6.10 15.25 -4.11
N SER A 387 6.01 14.13 -4.84
CA SER A 387 6.58 14.02 -6.18
C SER A 387 5.90 14.94 -7.20
N THR A 388 4.56 14.97 -7.24
CA THR A 388 3.80 15.86 -8.14
C THR A 388 4.13 17.32 -7.86
N ARG A 389 4.21 17.71 -6.58
CA ARG A 389 4.61 19.06 -6.12
C ARG A 389 6.06 19.40 -6.49
N ALA A 390 6.94 18.40 -6.59
CA ALA A 390 8.31 18.51 -7.10
C ALA A 390 8.45 18.39 -8.63
N GLY A 391 7.35 18.20 -9.37
CA GLY A 391 7.33 18.12 -10.84
C GLY A 391 7.50 16.71 -11.43
N PHE A 392 7.32 15.65 -10.64
CA PHE A 392 7.46 14.25 -11.07
C PHE A 392 6.14 13.50 -10.90
N GLN A 393 5.57 12.98 -11.98
CA GLN A 393 4.30 12.22 -11.98
C GLN A 393 4.48 10.70 -11.99
N ASP A 394 5.58 10.21 -12.56
CA ASP A 394 5.94 8.79 -12.59
C ASP A 394 7.04 8.55 -11.55
N ILE A 395 6.69 7.87 -10.45
CA ILE A 395 7.64 7.53 -9.38
C ILE A 395 7.56 6.07 -8.96
N ILE A 396 8.65 5.60 -8.35
CA ILE A 396 8.67 4.41 -7.53
C ILE A 396 8.95 4.89 -6.10
N SER A 397 8.04 4.60 -5.17
CA SER A 397 8.21 4.90 -3.76
C SER A 397 8.79 3.69 -3.04
N ILE A 398 9.79 3.90 -2.19
CA ILE A 398 10.35 2.89 -1.29
C ILE A 398 10.32 3.39 0.16
N ASP A 399 9.57 2.70 1.01
CA ASP A 399 9.55 2.92 2.46
C ASP A 399 10.39 1.84 3.14
N ILE A 400 11.46 2.22 3.86
CA ILE A 400 12.30 1.27 4.60
C ILE A 400 12.16 1.53 6.09
N GLY A 401 11.50 0.59 6.78
CA GLY A 401 11.31 0.58 8.22
C GLY A 401 12.38 -0.23 8.97
N GLY A 402 12.07 -0.54 10.23
CA GLY A 402 12.92 -1.40 11.06
C GLY A 402 12.90 -2.88 10.66
N THR A 403 11.80 -3.36 10.08
CA THR A 403 11.55 -4.79 9.81
C THR A 403 11.25 -5.12 8.36
N SER A 404 10.78 -4.15 7.58
CA SER A 404 10.32 -4.34 6.20
C SER A 404 10.70 -3.19 5.29
N CYS A 405 10.64 -3.48 4.00
CA CYS A 405 10.73 -2.52 2.90
C CYS A 405 9.48 -2.68 2.06
N ASP A 406 8.81 -1.57 1.77
CA ASP A 406 7.55 -1.50 1.05
C ASP A 406 7.74 -0.66 -0.22
N VAL A 407 7.61 -1.31 -1.39
CA VAL A 407 7.84 -0.74 -2.72
C VAL A 407 6.51 -0.59 -3.45
N ALA A 408 6.23 0.58 -3.98
CA ALA A 408 5.00 0.84 -4.75
C ALA A 408 5.26 1.66 -6.02
N LEU A 409 4.35 1.51 -6.98
CA LEU A 409 4.40 2.18 -8.29
C LEU A 409 3.31 3.27 -8.38
N VAL A 410 3.71 4.44 -8.87
CA VAL A 410 2.84 5.58 -9.16
C VAL A 410 3.02 5.97 -10.62
N ARG A 411 1.93 6.28 -11.31
CA ARG A 411 1.97 6.80 -12.69
C ARG A 411 1.02 7.96 -12.87
N GLY A 412 1.41 8.97 -13.64
CA GLY A 412 0.57 10.15 -13.88
C GLY A 412 0.18 10.95 -12.62
N GLY A 413 0.93 10.80 -11.52
CA GLY A 413 0.64 11.39 -10.21
C GLY A 413 -0.34 10.60 -9.33
N ALA A 414 -0.82 9.43 -9.79
CA ALA A 414 -1.78 8.59 -9.07
C ALA A 414 -1.15 7.23 -8.65
N PRO A 415 -1.48 6.70 -7.46
CA PRO A 415 -1.10 5.34 -7.07
C PRO A 415 -1.71 4.32 -8.05
N VAL A 416 -0.95 3.27 -8.39
CA VAL A 416 -1.57 2.09 -9.01
C VAL A 416 -2.40 1.36 -7.94
N VAL A 417 -3.66 1.05 -8.27
CA VAL A 417 -4.59 0.31 -7.40
C VAL A 417 -4.99 -0.97 -8.11
N ASN A 418 -4.75 -2.12 -7.47
CA ASN A 418 -5.18 -3.42 -7.96
C ASN A 418 -6.58 -3.72 -7.42
N ALA A 419 -7.43 -4.35 -8.25
CA ALA A 419 -8.75 -4.82 -7.82
C ALA A 419 -8.70 -6.17 -7.06
N GLU A 420 -7.61 -6.92 -7.22
CA GLU A 420 -7.33 -8.18 -6.53
C GLU A 420 -5.94 -8.12 -5.87
N CYS A 421 -5.80 -8.71 -4.69
CA CYS A 421 -4.53 -8.90 -4.00
C CYS A 421 -4.43 -10.34 -3.45
N ARG A 422 -3.30 -10.66 -2.80
CA ARG A 422 -3.09 -11.96 -2.14
C ARG A 422 -2.79 -11.77 -0.66
N LEU A 423 -3.36 -12.66 0.15
CA LEU A 423 -3.19 -12.69 1.61
C LEU A 423 -2.92 -14.15 2.00
N ASP A 424 -1.71 -14.45 2.45
CA ASP A 424 -1.20 -15.82 2.44
C ASP A 424 -1.30 -16.40 1.00
N THR A 425 -1.78 -17.63 0.80
CA THR A 425 -2.05 -18.18 -0.55
C THR A 425 -3.40 -17.77 -1.15
N TYR A 426 -4.30 -17.12 -0.39
CA TYR A 426 -5.64 -16.79 -0.84
C TYR A 426 -5.69 -15.55 -1.75
N PRO A 427 -6.50 -15.56 -2.83
CA PRO A 427 -6.90 -14.35 -3.55
C PRO A 427 -7.98 -13.57 -2.76
N ILE A 428 -7.89 -12.23 -2.76
CA ILE A 428 -8.80 -11.31 -2.08
C ILE A 428 -9.17 -10.16 -3.02
N ARG A 429 -10.45 -9.83 -3.16
CA ARG A 429 -10.95 -8.84 -4.12
C ARG A 429 -11.33 -7.52 -3.49
N VAL A 430 -10.33 -6.87 -2.87
CA VAL A 430 -10.45 -5.53 -2.29
C VAL A 430 -9.53 -4.56 -3.03
N PRO A 431 -10.03 -3.41 -3.51
CA PRO A 431 -9.21 -2.34 -4.08
C PRO A 431 -8.10 -1.91 -3.13
N MET A 432 -6.85 -2.13 -3.53
CA MET A 432 -5.66 -1.90 -2.71
C MET A 432 -4.57 -1.22 -3.53
N VAL A 433 -3.92 -0.20 -2.95
CA VAL A 433 -2.70 0.37 -3.52
C VAL A 433 -1.65 -0.73 -3.69
N ASP A 434 -1.04 -0.77 -4.87
CA ASP A 434 -0.11 -1.80 -5.30
C ASP A 434 1.25 -1.67 -4.57
N VAL A 435 1.33 -2.24 -3.36
CA VAL A 435 2.52 -2.22 -2.50
C VAL A 435 3.08 -3.64 -2.30
N ASN A 436 4.29 -3.88 -2.82
CA ASN A 436 5.11 -5.05 -2.55
C ASN A 436 5.87 -4.89 -1.23
N THR A 437 5.60 -5.75 -0.26
CA THR A 437 6.27 -5.78 1.06
C THR A 437 7.31 -6.90 1.09
N ILE A 438 8.52 -6.62 1.57
CA ILE A 438 9.54 -7.64 1.87
C ILE A 438 10.16 -7.48 3.27
N GLY A 439 10.66 -8.58 3.85
CA GLY A 439 11.34 -8.63 5.15
C GLY A 439 12.78 -8.06 5.15
N ALA A 440 12.96 -6.90 4.53
CA ALA A 440 14.25 -6.21 4.37
C ALA A 440 14.17 -4.81 5.00
N GLY A 441 14.82 -4.59 6.15
CA GLY A 441 14.84 -3.30 6.84
C GLY A 441 16.04 -3.18 7.76
N GLY A 442 16.11 -2.10 8.55
CA GLY A 442 17.28 -1.80 9.40
C GLY A 442 17.64 -2.94 10.38
N GLY A 443 16.65 -3.64 10.92
CA GLY A 443 16.83 -4.78 11.82
C GLY A 443 17.00 -6.13 11.13
N SER A 444 17.02 -6.23 9.79
CA SER A 444 17.25 -7.51 9.10
C SER A 444 18.63 -8.06 9.45
N ILE A 445 18.67 -9.33 9.86
CA ILE A 445 19.85 -9.99 10.42
C ILE A 445 20.73 -10.51 9.30
N ALA A 446 22.03 -10.23 9.37
CA ALA A 446 23.06 -10.84 8.54
C ALA A 446 23.50 -12.18 9.14
N TRP A 447 23.45 -13.25 8.35
CA TRP A 447 23.80 -14.61 8.76
C TRP A 447 24.54 -15.34 7.64
N ILE A 448 25.23 -16.44 7.99
CA ILE A 448 26.02 -17.22 7.04
C ILE A 448 25.52 -18.66 7.09
N ASP A 449 25.18 -19.22 5.93
CA ASP A 449 24.65 -20.58 5.79
C ASP A 449 25.75 -21.66 5.93
N ASP A 450 25.34 -22.93 5.86
CA ASP A 450 26.24 -24.07 5.98
C ASP A 450 27.15 -24.26 4.74
N ALA A 451 26.84 -23.58 3.63
CA ALA A 451 27.69 -23.50 2.44
C ALA A 451 28.68 -22.31 2.48
N GLY A 452 28.65 -21.49 3.54
CA GLY A 452 29.53 -20.33 3.73
C GLY A 452 29.08 -19.05 3.03
N SER A 453 27.87 -19.00 2.46
CA SER A 453 27.33 -17.80 1.81
C SER A 453 26.73 -16.83 2.81
N LEU A 454 26.98 -15.53 2.61
CA LEU A 454 26.40 -14.45 3.41
C LEU A 454 24.99 -14.11 2.91
N HIS A 455 24.03 -14.10 3.81
CA HIS A 455 22.62 -13.71 3.60
C HIS A 455 22.24 -12.56 4.53
N VAL A 456 21.18 -11.82 4.17
CA VAL A 456 20.61 -10.76 5.01
C VAL A 456 19.09 -10.85 4.99
N GLY A 457 18.47 -11.06 6.15
CA GLY A 457 17.06 -11.43 6.26
C GLY A 457 16.78 -12.88 5.79
N PRO A 458 15.50 -13.30 5.75
CA PRO A 458 14.31 -12.54 6.12
C PRO A 458 14.09 -12.37 7.63
N GLN A 459 14.93 -12.99 8.47
CA GLN A 459 14.91 -12.80 9.92
C GLN A 459 15.22 -11.34 10.29
N SER A 460 14.55 -10.81 11.31
CA SER A 460 14.74 -9.45 11.81
C SER A 460 14.85 -9.44 13.34
N ALA A 461 15.73 -8.60 13.88
CA ALA A 461 15.91 -8.40 15.31
C ALA A 461 14.81 -7.53 15.94
N GLY A 462 13.93 -6.91 15.13
CA GLY A 462 12.82 -6.07 15.58
C GLY A 462 13.28 -4.83 16.37
N SER A 463 12.45 -4.38 17.31
CA SER A 463 12.81 -3.41 18.35
C SER A 463 13.50 -4.05 19.55
N GLU A 464 13.10 -5.28 19.90
CA GLU A 464 13.56 -6.03 21.08
C GLU A 464 13.76 -7.50 20.69
N PRO A 465 14.97 -8.08 20.85
CA PRO A 465 16.18 -7.48 21.45
C PRO A 465 16.83 -6.38 20.57
N GLY A 466 16.44 -6.26 19.31
CA GLY A 466 16.86 -5.20 18.39
C GLY A 466 18.30 -5.33 17.85
N PRO A 467 18.70 -4.45 16.92
CA PRO A 467 20.10 -4.22 16.53
C PRO A 467 21.06 -4.11 17.72
N ALA A 468 22.29 -4.60 17.56
CA ALA A 468 23.26 -4.65 18.66
C ALA A 468 23.61 -3.23 19.19
N CYS A 469 23.64 -2.23 18.30
CA CYS A 469 23.78 -0.81 18.65
C CYS A 469 22.71 -0.26 19.62
N TYR A 470 21.52 -0.86 19.72
CA TYR A 470 20.48 -0.36 20.63
C TYR A 470 20.76 -0.72 22.09
N GLY A 471 21.75 -1.59 22.36
CA GLY A 471 22.18 -1.97 23.70
C GLY A 471 21.22 -2.91 24.47
N ARG A 472 20.01 -3.17 23.97
CA ARG A 472 18.91 -3.91 24.60
C ARG A 472 19.08 -5.45 24.67
N GLY A 473 20.30 -5.94 24.51
CA GLY A 473 20.61 -7.38 24.51
C GLY A 473 20.75 -8.02 23.12
N GLY A 474 20.51 -7.26 22.04
CA GLY A 474 20.81 -7.71 20.67
C GLY A 474 22.30 -8.03 20.49
N VAL A 475 22.59 -9.11 19.75
CA VAL A 475 23.96 -9.57 19.47
C VAL A 475 24.24 -9.84 18.00
N ASP A 476 23.23 -10.19 17.21
CA ASP A 476 23.43 -10.50 15.79
C ASP A 476 23.65 -9.23 14.97
N ALA A 477 24.41 -9.35 13.88
CA ALA A 477 24.72 -8.20 13.03
C ALA A 477 23.49 -7.80 12.20
N THR A 478 23.05 -6.55 12.28
CA THR A 478 21.93 -6.02 11.49
C THR A 478 22.38 -4.99 10.45
N ILE A 479 21.46 -4.55 9.58
CA ILE A 479 21.69 -3.42 8.66
C ILE A 479 21.94 -2.11 9.41
N THR A 480 21.28 -1.86 10.55
CA THR A 480 21.56 -0.71 11.41
C THR A 480 22.97 -0.78 11.99
N ASP A 481 23.43 -1.97 12.41
CA ASP A 481 24.80 -2.17 12.88
C ASP A 481 25.84 -1.93 11.77
N ALA A 482 25.61 -2.48 10.58
CA ALA A 482 26.46 -2.21 9.42
C ALA A 482 26.48 -0.71 9.05
N SER A 483 25.33 -0.03 9.14
CA SER A 483 25.22 1.42 8.91
C SER A 483 25.97 2.26 9.94
N ALA A 484 26.03 1.81 11.19
CA ALA A 484 26.85 2.43 12.23
C ALA A 484 28.35 2.21 11.97
N VAL A 485 28.77 1.00 11.57
CA VAL A 485 30.17 0.68 11.23
C VAL A 485 30.67 1.46 10.00
N LEU A 486 29.81 1.68 9.00
CA LEU A 486 30.13 2.48 7.80
C LEU A 486 30.06 4.00 8.04
N GLY A 487 29.62 4.43 9.23
CA GLY A 487 29.55 5.84 9.63
C GLY A 487 28.33 6.61 9.11
N PHE A 488 27.31 5.93 8.56
CA PHE A 488 26.11 6.59 8.04
C PHE A 488 25.27 7.22 9.17
N LEU A 489 25.12 6.51 10.29
CA LEU A 489 24.23 6.92 11.39
C LEU A 489 24.93 7.84 12.40
N SER A 490 24.13 8.66 13.11
CA SER A 490 24.57 9.45 14.25
C SER A 490 24.70 8.56 15.51
N PRO A 491 25.87 8.45 16.15
CA PRO A 491 26.00 7.74 17.42
C PRO A 491 25.26 8.45 18.57
N GLU A 492 25.12 9.77 18.51
CA GLU A 492 24.57 10.59 19.60
C GLU A 492 23.05 10.78 19.51
N ASN A 493 22.47 10.78 18.30
CA ASN A 493 21.10 11.22 18.07
C ASN A 493 20.43 10.44 16.92
N PHE A 494 20.15 9.15 17.12
CA PHE A 494 19.40 8.32 16.18
C PHE A 494 17.91 8.27 16.55
N ALA A 495 17.01 8.20 15.56
CA ALA A 495 15.57 7.96 15.72
C ALA A 495 14.90 8.64 16.94
N GLY A 496 15.01 9.98 17.03
CA GLY A 496 14.43 10.76 18.11
C GLY A 496 15.19 10.80 19.44
N GLY A 497 16.49 10.52 19.44
CA GLY A 497 17.38 10.71 20.61
C GLY A 497 17.90 9.42 21.24
N LEU A 498 17.76 8.28 20.55
CA LEU A 498 18.45 7.05 20.93
C LEU A 498 19.96 7.21 20.67
N ARG A 499 20.77 6.95 21.70
CA ARG A 499 22.23 6.87 21.59
C ARG A 499 22.63 5.46 21.17
N LEU A 500 23.47 5.33 20.14
CA LEU A 500 23.92 4.05 19.59
C LEU A 500 25.25 3.60 20.20
N ASP A 501 25.32 2.33 20.61
CA ASP A 501 26.56 1.66 21.03
C ASP A 501 27.28 1.07 19.81
N VAL A 502 28.07 1.92 19.13
CA VAL A 502 28.83 1.54 17.92
C VAL A 502 29.84 0.42 18.19
N ALA A 503 30.33 0.27 19.43
CA ALA A 503 31.25 -0.81 19.78
C ALA A 503 30.57 -2.18 19.72
N ARG A 504 29.28 -2.27 20.06
CA ARG A 504 28.48 -3.49 19.85
C ARG A 504 28.29 -3.81 18.38
N SER A 505 28.02 -2.80 17.53
CA SER A 505 27.93 -3.00 16.07
C SER A 505 29.24 -3.52 15.47
N VAL A 506 30.37 -2.95 15.88
CA VAL A 506 31.71 -3.44 15.50
C VAL A 506 31.87 -4.90 15.93
N ALA A 507 31.57 -5.24 17.19
CA ALA A 507 31.68 -6.62 17.68
C ALA A 507 30.74 -7.61 16.98
N ALA A 508 29.53 -7.17 16.58
CA ALA A 508 28.57 -7.98 15.85
C ALA A 508 29.01 -8.24 14.41
N VAL A 509 29.36 -7.18 13.66
CA VAL A 509 29.83 -7.31 12.27
C VAL A 509 31.19 -8.01 12.19
N GLN A 510 32.06 -7.87 13.20
CA GLN A 510 33.35 -8.59 13.25
C GLN A 510 33.15 -10.11 13.33
N ARG A 511 32.06 -10.63 13.93
CA ARG A 511 31.76 -12.08 13.87
C ARG A 511 31.51 -12.57 12.45
N ILE A 512 30.75 -11.79 11.66
CA ILE A 512 30.50 -12.07 10.23
C ILE A 512 31.82 -11.97 9.44
N ALA A 513 32.59 -10.90 9.64
CA ALA A 513 33.88 -10.69 8.99
C ALA A 513 34.86 -11.85 9.27
N ASN A 514 34.98 -12.29 10.53
CA ASN A 514 35.83 -13.41 10.93
C ASN A 514 35.40 -14.74 10.28
N ARG A 515 34.09 -15.04 10.22
CA ARG A 515 33.59 -16.30 9.64
C ARG A 515 33.74 -16.34 8.10
N LEU A 516 33.84 -15.18 7.45
CA LEU A 516 34.09 -15.05 6.00
C LEU A 516 35.58 -14.85 5.65
N GLY A 517 36.46 -14.61 6.64
CA GLY A 517 37.88 -14.32 6.40
C GLY A 517 38.17 -12.94 5.79
N ILE A 518 37.26 -11.97 5.94
CA ILE A 518 37.33 -10.64 5.30
C ILE A 518 37.47 -9.49 6.33
N GLY A 519 37.74 -8.28 5.84
CA GLY A 519 37.83 -7.10 6.70
C GLY A 519 36.46 -6.62 7.22
N LEU A 520 36.43 -6.03 8.43
CA LEU A 520 35.23 -5.47 9.08
C LEU A 520 34.40 -4.56 8.15
N VAL A 521 35.08 -3.66 7.44
CA VAL A 521 34.47 -2.67 6.54
C VAL A 521 33.88 -3.33 5.30
N GLU A 522 34.53 -4.38 4.80
CA GLU A 522 34.08 -5.16 3.65
C GLU A 522 32.87 -6.03 4.01
N ALA A 523 32.84 -6.60 5.21
CA ALA A 523 31.66 -7.27 5.74
C ALA A 523 30.48 -6.30 5.91
N ALA A 524 30.68 -5.12 6.50
CA ALA A 524 29.63 -4.10 6.66
C ALA A 524 29.08 -3.62 5.30
N SER A 525 29.97 -3.39 4.32
CA SER A 525 29.59 -3.03 2.95
C SER A 525 28.88 -4.18 2.21
N GLY A 526 29.32 -5.42 2.40
CA GLY A 526 28.68 -6.63 1.85
C GLY A 526 27.25 -6.81 2.35
N ILE A 527 27.01 -6.63 3.65
CA ILE A 527 25.68 -6.67 4.27
C ILE A 527 24.75 -5.64 3.61
N HIS A 528 25.22 -4.39 3.41
CA HIS A 528 24.47 -3.35 2.68
C HIS A 528 24.18 -3.73 1.23
N ARG A 529 25.17 -4.25 0.50
CA ARG A 529 25.03 -4.64 -0.92
C ARG A 529 23.98 -5.74 -1.12
N ILE A 530 23.93 -6.73 -0.23
CA ILE A 530 22.95 -7.83 -0.31
C ILE A 530 21.53 -7.32 -0.08
N LEU A 531 21.31 -6.44 0.90
CA LEU A 531 20.00 -5.82 1.11
C LEU A 531 19.60 -4.96 -0.10
N ASN A 532 20.54 -4.17 -0.63
CA ASN A 532 20.26 -3.26 -1.74
C ASN A 532 19.91 -3.98 -3.05
N GLU A 533 20.58 -5.09 -3.39
CA GLU A 533 20.15 -5.92 -4.55
C GLU A 533 18.82 -6.65 -4.28
N THR A 534 18.53 -7.04 -3.02
CA THR A 534 17.24 -7.62 -2.65
C THR A 534 16.09 -6.62 -2.85
N MET A 535 16.24 -5.39 -2.37
CA MET A 535 15.27 -4.31 -2.59
C MET A 535 15.20 -3.88 -4.06
N ALA A 536 16.33 -3.83 -4.77
CA ALA A 536 16.33 -3.56 -6.21
C ALA A 536 15.61 -4.64 -7.02
N ASN A 537 15.63 -5.91 -6.59
CA ASN A 537 14.83 -6.97 -7.19
C ASN A 537 13.32 -6.77 -7.02
N GLU A 538 12.84 -6.21 -5.91
CA GLU A 538 11.43 -5.79 -5.79
C GLU A 538 11.10 -4.61 -6.70
N ILE A 539 11.99 -3.61 -6.78
CA ILE A 539 11.84 -2.52 -7.75
C ILE A 539 11.71 -3.08 -9.18
N ARG A 540 12.55 -4.05 -9.57
CA ARG A 540 12.47 -4.76 -10.86
C ARG A 540 11.15 -5.53 -11.03
N LYS A 541 10.62 -6.16 -9.99
CA LYS A 541 9.32 -6.88 -10.01
C LYS A 541 8.10 -5.98 -10.20
N VAL A 542 8.05 -4.81 -9.56
CA VAL A 542 6.90 -3.87 -9.73
C VAL A 542 6.94 -3.09 -11.04
N SER A 543 8.06 -3.11 -11.78
CA SER A 543 8.29 -2.28 -12.97
C SER A 543 8.67 -3.06 -14.23
N ILE A 544 9.88 -3.63 -14.30
CA ILE A 544 10.44 -4.29 -15.49
C ILE A 544 9.61 -5.52 -15.86
N ASN A 545 9.20 -6.32 -14.87
CA ASN A 545 8.33 -7.47 -15.09
C ASN A 545 6.92 -7.08 -15.60
N ARG A 546 6.59 -5.79 -15.60
CA ARG A 546 5.35 -5.20 -16.14
C ARG A 546 5.60 -4.35 -17.40
N GLY A 547 6.77 -4.48 -18.01
CA GLY A 547 7.17 -3.77 -19.25
C GLY A 547 7.58 -2.31 -19.05
N LEU A 548 7.89 -1.87 -17.82
CA LEU A 548 8.19 -0.46 -17.51
C LEU A 548 9.69 -0.20 -17.42
N ASP A 549 10.11 0.95 -17.94
CA ASP A 549 11.50 1.43 -17.93
C ASP A 549 11.78 2.31 -16.70
N VAL A 550 12.34 1.71 -15.64
CA VAL A 550 12.66 2.36 -14.35
C VAL A 550 13.42 3.68 -14.49
N ARG A 551 14.24 3.85 -15.53
CA ARG A 551 15.09 5.03 -15.74
C ARG A 551 14.28 6.32 -15.99
N LYS A 552 12.97 6.18 -16.29
CA LYS A 552 12.03 7.29 -16.49
C LYS A 552 11.36 7.75 -15.20
N PHE A 553 11.45 6.97 -14.12
CA PHE A 553 10.81 7.23 -12.83
C PHE A 553 11.78 7.95 -11.89
N ALA A 554 11.25 8.77 -10.97
CA ALA A 554 12.02 9.22 -9.80
C ALA A 554 11.83 8.25 -8.62
N LEU A 555 12.87 8.09 -7.80
CA LEU A 555 12.82 7.27 -6.59
C LEU A 555 12.40 8.15 -5.41
N VAL A 556 11.20 7.99 -4.86
CA VAL A 556 10.85 8.63 -3.58
C VAL A 556 11.29 7.73 -2.44
N ALA A 557 12.08 8.26 -1.51
CA ALA A 557 12.58 7.52 -0.36
C ALA A 557 11.81 7.92 0.91
N LEU A 558 11.16 6.96 1.56
CA LEU A 558 10.33 7.09 2.75
C LEU A 558 10.92 6.26 3.91
N GLY A 559 10.37 6.46 5.10
CA GLY A 559 10.76 5.71 6.28
C GLY A 559 12.07 6.19 6.89
N GLY A 560 12.45 5.58 8.00
CA GLY A 560 13.70 5.89 8.68
C GLY A 560 14.94 5.47 7.87
N GLY A 561 14.84 4.36 7.13
CA GLY A 561 15.94 3.79 6.36
C GLY A 561 16.01 4.22 4.88
N GLY A 562 14.93 4.68 4.27
CA GLY A 562 14.88 4.97 2.83
C GLY A 562 16.02 5.88 2.36
N PRO A 563 16.17 7.08 2.94
CA PRO A 563 17.25 8.02 2.61
C PRO A 563 18.68 7.53 2.90
N VAL A 564 18.87 6.46 3.69
CA VAL A 564 20.17 5.82 3.91
C VAL A 564 20.57 4.97 2.71
N HIS A 565 19.60 4.26 2.10
CA HIS A 565 19.85 3.32 1.01
C HIS A 565 19.59 3.89 -0.40
N ALA A 566 18.84 5.00 -0.51
CA ALA A 566 18.30 5.51 -1.76
C ALA A 566 19.34 5.76 -2.87
N CYS A 567 20.52 6.31 -2.55
CA CYS A 567 21.57 6.59 -3.53
C CYS A 567 22.18 5.33 -4.14
N GLU A 568 22.35 4.26 -3.36
CA GLU A 568 22.83 2.97 -3.88
C GLU A 568 21.74 2.25 -4.68
N LEU A 569 20.50 2.30 -4.20
CA LEU A 569 19.36 1.75 -4.93
C LEU A 569 19.18 2.41 -6.30
N ALA A 570 19.24 3.75 -6.36
CA ALA A 570 19.19 4.50 -7.60
C ALA A 570 20.35 4.16 -8.55
N ARG A 571 21.56 3.90 -8.01
CA ARG A 571 22.72 3.44 -8.80
C ARG A 571 22.48 2.04 -9.39
N ILE A 572 21.96 1.10 -8.60
CA ILE A 572 21.66 -0.28 -9.01
C ILE A 572 20.51 -0.34 -10.03
N THR A 573 19.47 0.49 -9.88
CA THR A 573 18.31 0.57 -10.78
C THR A 573 18.51 1.53 -11.95
N LYS A 574 19.58 2.34 -11.94
CA LYS A 574 19.90 3.37 -12.94
C LYS A 574 18.86 4.49 -13.02
N MET A 575 18.37 4.93 -11.86
CA MET A 575 17.41 6.03 -11.72
C MET A 575 18.15 7.36 -11.48
N ASN A 576 17.96 8.35 -12.35
CA ASN A 576 18.71 9.62 -12.32
C ASN A 576 18.10 10.70 -11.41
N THR A 577 17.08 10.35 -10.62
CA THR A 577 16.41 11.27 -9.70
C THR A 577 16.00 10.53 -8.44
N ILE A 578 16.34 11.09 -7.28
CA ILE A 578 15.81 10.68 -5.98
C ILE A 578 15.13 11.89 -5.36
N ILE A 579 14.02 11.66 -4.68
CA ILE A 579 13.29 12.67 -3.90
C ILE A 579 13.24 12.17 -2.45
N VAL A 580 13.85 12.92 -1.55
CA VAL A 580 13.73 12.72 -0.10
C VAL A 580 12.78 13.81 0.42
N PRO A 581 11.57 13.46 0.91
CA PRO A 581 10.60 14.43 1.42
C PRO A 581 11.13 15.29 2.59
N GLU A 582 10.40 16.35 2.96
CA GLU A 582 10.73 17.14 4.15
C GLU A 582 10.68 16.31 5.46
N TYR A 583 9.80 15.30 5.55
CA TYR A 583 9.70 14.36 6.69
C TYR A 583 9.54 12.89 6.22
N PRO A 584 10.59 12.21 5.74
CA PRO A 584 10.50 10.89 5.12
C PRO A 584 9.94 9.81 6.05
N GLY A 585 10.37 9.80 7.31
CA GLY A 585 9.97 8.83 8.33
C GLY A 585 8.62 9.11 9.01
N LEU A 586 7.86 10.08 8.49
CA LEU A 586 6.49 10.44 8.88
C LEU A 586 5.54 10.54 7.67
N LEU A 587 6.01 10.22 6.45
CA LEU A 587 5.25 10.51 5.23
C LEU A 587 3.94 9.71 5.14
N CYS A 588 3.84 8.53 5.75
CA CYS A 588 2.60 7.78 5.86
C CYS A 588 1.54 8.59 6.62
N ALA A 589 1.85 9.02 7.84
CA ALA A 589 1.00 9.87 8.65
C ALA A 589 0.66 11.23 7.99
N TYR A 590 1.58 11.80 7.20
CA TYR A 590 1.29 13.00 6.39
C TYR A 590 0.33 12.70 5.22
N GLY A 591 0.50 11.57 4.53
CA GLY A 591 -0.36 11.15 3.43
C GLY A 591 -1.83 11.01 3.82
N LEU A 592 -2.10 10.68 5.09
CA LEU A 592 -3.45 10.71 5.66
C LEU A 592 -4.04 12.14 5.64
N LEU A 593 -3.30 13.15 6.14
CA LEU A 593 -3.75 14.55 6.27
C LEU A 593 -4.23 15.19 4.96
N ILE A 594 -3.68 14.74 3.84
CA ILE A 594 -3.89 15.26 2.48
C ILE A 594 -4.77 14.34 1.60
N SER A 595 -5.19 13.19 2.12
CA SER A 595 -6.07 12.27 1.42
C SER A 595 -7.53 12.72 1.53
N ASP A 596 -8.28 12.38 0.49
CA ASP A 596 -9.69 12.74 0.34
C ASP A 596 -10.59 11.59 0.82
N VAL A 597 -11.86 11.90 1.14
CA VAL A 597 -12.84 10.89 1.53
C VAL A 597 -13.40 10.26 0.27
N THR A 598 -13.56 8.93 0.26
CA THR A 598 -13.99 8.21 -0.94
C THR A 598 -14.96 7.09 -0.61
N HIS A 599 -15.97 6.89 -1.46
CA HIS A 599 -16.75 5.65 -1.48
C HIS A 599 -16.77 5.06 -2.87
N GLU A 600 -16.76 3.73 -2.92
CA GLU A 600 -16.75 2.95 -4.15
C GLU A 600 -17.99 2.05 -4.14
N GLU A 601 -18.65 1.95 -5.28
CA GLU A 601 -19.76 1.02 -5.53
C GLU A 601 -19.51 0.27 -6.84
N VAL A 602 -19.93 -0.99 -6.88
CA VAL A 602 -19.74 -1.87 -8.03
C VAL A 602 -21.02 -2.62 -8.36
N ALA A 603 -21.26 -2.87 -9.65
CA ALA A 603 -22.31 -3.78 -10.09
C ALA A 603 -21.92 -4.52 -11.38
N PRO A 604 -22.34 -5.80 -11.53
CA PRO A 604 -22.33 -6.47 -12.81
C PRO A 604 -23.32 -5.82 -13.79
N VAL A 605 -23.01 -5.93 -15.08
CA VAL A 605 -23.87 -5.44 -16.19
C VAL A 605 -24.04 -6.50 -17.29
N HIS A 606 -22.97 -7.27 -17.59
CA HIS A 606 -22.98 -8.40 -18.53
C HIS A 606 -23.70 -8.11 -19.88
N CYS A 607 -23.24 -7.09 -20.60
CA CYS A 607 -23.78 -6.74 -21.92
C CYS A 607 -22.68 -6.66 -22.99
N LEU A 608 -23.05 -6.78 -24.27
CA LEU A 608 -22.18 -6.40 -25.38
C LEU A 608 -22.16 -4.87 -25.48
N VAL A 609 -20.97 -4.30 -25.74
CA VAL A 609 -20.81 -2.85 -25.95
C VAL A 609 -21.25 -2.51 -27.38
N GLU A 610 -22.53 -2.20 -27.51
CA GLU A 610 -23.21 -1.82 -28.75
C GLU A 610 -24.19 -0.68 -28.43
N PRO A 611 -24.59 0.18 -29.39
CA PRO A 611 -25.36 1.41 -29.08
C PRO A 611 -26.63 1.21 -28.24
N GLY A 612 -27.27 0.02 -28.31
CA GLY A 612 -28.43 -0.33 -27.49
C GLY A 612 -28.15 -0.49 -26.00
N CYS A 613 -26.91 -0.72 -25.56
CA CYS A 613 -26.58 -0.87 -24.14
C CYS A 613 -26.49 0.47 -23.39
N ALA A 614 -26.47 1.60 -24.10
CA ALA A 614 -26.08 2.89 -23.54
C ALA A 614 -26.99 3.36 -22.40
N GLY A 615 -28.32 3.18 -22.52
CA GLY A 615 -29.28 3.53 -21.47
C GLY A 615 -29.11 2.70 -20.20
N GLN A 616 -28.97 1.38 -20.34
CA GLN A 616 -28.75 0.44 -19.23
C GLN A 616 -27.45 0.77 -18.46
N VAL A 617 -26.39 1.14 -19.17
CA VAL A 617 -25.11 1.55 -18.57
C VAL A 617 -25.26 2.87 -17.81
N ALA A 618 -25.90 3.89 -18.42
CA ALA A 618 -26.12 5.18 -17.77
C ALA A 618 -27.00 5.07 -16.51
N GLU A 619 -28.08 4.30 -16.56
CA GLU A 619 -28.94 3.99 -15.41
C GLU A 619 -28.15 3.30 -14.28
N ARG A 620 -27.30 2.32 -14.63
CA ARG A 620 -26.47 1.64 -13.63
C ARG A 620 -25.41 2.57 -13.04
N CYS A 621 -24.75 3.41 -13.84
CA CYS A 621 -23.85 4.46 -13.36
C CYS A 621 -24.56 5.39 -12.36
N ALA A 622 -25.74 5.91 -12.69
CA ALA A 622 -26.52 6.75 -11.79
C ALA A 622 -26.89 6.04 -10.48
N THR A 623 -27.30 4.76 -10.55
CA THR A 623 -27.61 3.93 -9.37
C THR A 623 -26.41 3.77 -8.44
N LEU A 624 -25.20 3.58 -8.99
CA LEU A 624 -23.97 3.44 -8.21
C LEU A 624 -23.55 4.77 -7.58
N THR A 625 -23.67 5.87 -8.34
CA THR A 625 -23.37 7.23 -7.86
C THR A 625 -24.26 7.63 -6.68
N GLU A 626 -25.57 7.37 -6.75
CA GLU A 626 -26.50 7.71 -5.66
C GLU A 626 -26.11 7.00 -4.35
N ARG A 627 -25.83 5.70 -4.40
CA ARG A 627 -25.34 4.93 -3.23
C ARG A 627 -23.99 5.40 -2.69
N CYS A 628 -23.12 5.92 -3.55
CA CYS A 628 -21.88 6.56 -3.12
C CYS A 628 -22.14 7.92 -2.45
N LEU A 629 -23.12 8.70 -2.94
CA LEU A 629 -23.54 9.96 -2.33
C LEU A 629 -24.17 9.74 -0.95
N GLU A 630 -25.09 8.78 -0.79
CA GLU A 630 -25.69 8.41 0.50
C GLU A 630 -24.62 8.16 1.60
N LYS A 631 -23.54 7.44 1.25
CA LYS A 631 -22.42 7.17 2.16
C LYS A 631 -21.55 8.40 2.43
N LEU A 632 -21.30 9.24 1.43
CA LEU A 632 -20.56 10.50 1.60
C LEU A 632 -21.34 11.52 2.44
N GLU A 633 -22.66 11.55 2.33
CA GLU A 633 -23.54 12.34 3.20
C GLU A 633 -23.48 11.86 4.66
N HIS A 634 -23.37 10.55 4.90
CA HIS A 634 -23.12 10.01 6.25
C HIS A 634 -21.74 10.39 6.82
N ASP A 635 -20.69 10.42 5.99
CA ASP A 635 -19.37 10.98 6.36
C ASP A 635 -19.41 12.54 6.52
N GLY A 636 -20.53 13.15 6.14
CA GLY A 636 -20.84 14.58 6.30
C GLY A 636 -20.31 15.47 5.18
N ALA A 637 -20.31 14.97 3.95
CA ALA A 637 -20.14 15.73 2.70
C ALA A 637 -21.44 16.45 2.29
N ARG A 638 -21.33 17.41 1.36
CA ARG A 638 -22.48 17.96 0.62
C ARG A 638 -22.41 17.47 -0.83
N ARG A 639 -23.55 17.13 -1.45
CA ARG A 639 -23.57 16.53 -2.81
C ARG A 639 -22.90 17.40 -3.88
N ASP A 640 -22.94 18.72 -3.75
CA ASP A 640 -22.28 19.68 -4.65
C ASP A 640 -20.75 19.76 -4.49
N GLU A 641 -20.18 19.12 -3.45
CA GLU A 641 -18.73 19.00 -3.24
C GLU A 641 -18.16 17.68 -3.78
N VAL A 642 -19.01 16.75 -4.24
CA VAL A 642 -18.60 15.40 -4.64
C VAL A 642 -18.28 15.30 -6.13
N GLN A 643 -17.17 14.63 -6.45
CA GLN A 643 -16.76 14.28 -7.81
C GLN A 643 -16.85 12.77 -7.99
N THR A 644 -17.40 12.28 -9.10
CA THR A 644 -17.53 10.83 -9.37
C THR A 644 -16.87 10.46 -10.69
N GLU A 645 -16.01 9.44 -10.64
CA GLU A 645 -15.39 8.82 -11.81
C GLU A 645 -15.95 7.40 -12.01
N TYR A 646 -16.05 6.94 -13.26
CA TYR A 646 -16.48 5.58 -13.57
C TYR A 646 -15.35 4.76 -14.21
N THR A 647 -15.34 3.46 -13.96
CA THR A 647 -14.41 2.51 -14.57
C THR A 647 -15.15 1.25 -14.99
N ALA A 648 -14.98 0.87 -16.26
CA ALA A 648 -15.53 -0.31 -16.87
C ALA A 648 -14.54 -1.48 -16.81
N GLN A 649 -15.03 -2.69 -16.52
CA GLN A 649 -14.29 -3.95 -16.69
C GLN A 649 -14.74 -4.61 -17.99
N LEU A 650 -13.88 -4.54 -19.00
CA LEU A 650 -14.17 -4.92 -20.38
C LEU A 650 -13.37 -6.15 -20.80
N ARG A 651 -13.90 -6.95 -21.72
CA ARG A 651 -13.20 -8.10 -22.30
C ARG A 651 -13.64 -8.36 -23.74
N TYR A 652 -12.83 -9.04 -24.54
CA TYR A 652 -13.32 -9.64 -25.78
C TYR A 652 -14.32 -10.75 -25.47
N LEU A 653 -15.35 -10.91 -26.30
CA LEU A 653 -16.29 -12.01 -26.17
C LEU A 653 -15.55 -13.37 -26.19
N GLY A 654 -15.79 -14.20 -25.17
CA GLY A 654 -15.10 -15.49 -24.96
C GLY A 654 -13.78 -15.42 -24.18
N GLN A 655 -13.35 -14.25 -23.69
CA GLN A 655 -12.16 -14.08 -22.85
C GLN A 655 -12.45 -14.38 -21.35
N SER A 656 -11.48 -14.95 -20.64
CA SER A 656 -11.62 -15.39 -19.24
C SER A 656 -11.22 -14.35 -18.17
N PHE A 657 -10.68 -13.21 -18.61
CA PHE A 657 -10.17 -12.10 -17.79
C PHE A 657 -10.59 -10.75 -18.39
N GLN A 658 -10.51 -9.70 -17.59
CA GLN A 658 -10.98 -8.35 -17.90
C GLN A 658 -9.80 -7.36 -17.99
N VAL A 659 -10.05 -6.22 -18.62
CA VAL A 659 -9.18 -5.04 -18.66
C VAL A 659 -9.96 -3.84 -18.13
N SER A 660 -9.36 -3.16 -17.15
CA SER A 660 -9.92 -1.98 -16.50
C SER A 660 -9.75 -0.76 -17.41
N THR A 661 -10.84 -0.07 -17.74
CA THR A 661 -10.87 1.05 -18.70
C THR A 661 -11.69 2.22 -18.14
N PRO A 662 -11.23 3.48 -18.22
CA PRO A 662 -12.01 4.63 -17.79
C PRO A 662 -13.32 4.77 -18.57
N LEU A 663 -14.38 5.22 -17.90
CA LEU A 663 -15.70 5.47 -18.49
C LEU A 663 -16.13 6.92 -18.17
N SER A 664 -16.40 7.68 -19.23
CA SER A 664 -17.03 9.01 -19.19
C SER A 664 -18.29 8.92 -20.06
N LEU A 665 -19.41 9.47 -19.59
CA LEU A 665 -20.70 9.42 -20.28
C LEU A 665 -21.00 10.74 -21.03
N ASP A 666 -20.07 11.69 -20.97
CA ASP A 666 -20.25 13.09 -21.40
C ASP A 666 -20.20 13.28 -22.92
N ALA A 667 -19.74 12.25 -23.65
CA ALA A 667 -19.58 12.26 -25.10
C ALA A 667 -20.66 11.41 -25.79
N GLN A 668 -21.27 11.91 -26.87
CA GLN A 668 -22.33 11.20 -27.58
C GLN A 668 -21.86 9.85 -28.19
N ASP A 669 -20.55 9.72 -28.42
CA ASP A 669 -19.81 8.57 -28.94
C ASP A 669 -19.06 7.79 -27.83
N TRP A 670 -19.49 7.87 -26.56
CA TRP A 670 -18.75 7.27 -25.44
C TRP A 670 -18.57 5.75 -25.52
N THR A 671 -19.52 5.01 -26.12
CA THR A 671 -19.40 3.55 -26.29
C THR A 671 -18.19 3.20 -27.14
N ASP A 672 -18.02 3.93 -28.24
CA ASP A 672 -16.98 3.66 -29.23
C ASP A 672 -15.61 4.08 -28.67
N ARG A 673 -15.56 5.23 -27.97
CA ARG A 673 -14.36 5.67 -27.23
C ARG A 673 -13.95 4.68 -26.16
N MET A 674 -14.89 4.11 -25.41
CA MET A 674 -14.62 3.10 -24.39
C MET A 674 -14.03 1.81 -25.01
N VAL A 675 -14.56 1.36 -26.16
CA VAL A 675 -14.01 0.24 -26.94
C VAL A 675 -12.61 0.55 -27.45
N ASP A 676 -12.37 1.76 -27.95
CA ASP A 676 -11.05 2.20 -28.43
C ASP A 676 -10.00 2.25 -27.31
N LEU A 677 -10.37 2.79 -26.15
CA LEU A 677 -9.54 2.80 -24.95
C LEU A 677 -9.21 1.37 -24.49
N PHE A 678 -10.19 0.46 -24.49
CA PHE A 678 -9.99 -0.95 -24.19
C PHE A 678 -9.00 -1.63 -25.15
N HIS A 679 -9.12 -1.41 -26.46
CA HIS A 679 -8.18 -1.96 -27.44
C HIS A 679 -6.75 -1.45 -27.21
N ASN A 680 -6.61 -0.14 -26.95
CA ASN A 680 -5.32 0.49 -26.65
C ASN A 680 -4.68 -0.03 -25.36
N GLU A 681 -5.46 -0.19 -24.29
CA GLU A 681 -4.96 -0.72 -23.00
C GLU A 681 -4.65 -2.22 -23.08
N HIS A 682 -5.46 -3.00 -23.79
CA HIS A 682 -5.15 -4.41 -24.07
C HIS A 682 -3.84 -4.56 -24.87
N LYS A 683 -3.59 -3.66 -25.84
CA LYS A 683 -2.31 -3.59 -26.56
C LYS A 683 -1.15 -3.21 -25.65
N ARG A 684 -1.37 -2.27 -24.71
CA ARG A 684 -0.37 -1.81 -23.74
C ARG A 684 0.00 -2.89 -22.70
N LEU A 685 -0.95 -3.73 -22.33
CA LEU A 685 -0.77 -4.81 -21.34
C LEU A 685 -0.23 -6.10 -21.95
N TYR A 686 -0.70 -6.49 -23.14
CA TYR A 686 -0.46 -7.83 -23.72
C TYR A 686 0.20 -7.81 -25.11
N GLY A 687 0.57 -6.62 -25.62
CA GLY A 687 1.21 -6.44 -26.94
C GLY A 687 0.29 -6.65 -28.15
N VAL A 688 -0.98 -7.01 -27.93
CA VAL A 688 -1.95 -7.37 -28.99
C VAL A 688 -3.30 -6.69 -28.78
N GLU A 689 -4.01 -6.42 -29.87
CA GLU A 689 -5.40 -5.96 -29.91
C GLU A 689 -6.17 -6.72 -30.98
N ASN A 690 -7.51 -6.80 -30.89
CA ASN A 690 -8.33 -7.38 -31.93
C ASN A 690 -9.63 -6.58 -32.13
N ARG A 691 -9.53 -5.54 -32.98
CA ARG A 691 -10.61 -4.62 -33.35
C ARG A 691 -11.77 -5.25 -34.12
N SER A 692 -11.68 -6.54 -34.49
CA SER A 692 -12.80 -7.27 -35.11
C SER A 692 -13.57 -8.17 -34.14
N ARG A 693 -13.15 -8.28 -32.86
CA ARG A 693 -13.89 -9.01 -31.83
C ARG A 693 -14.79 -8.07 -31.04
N LYS A 694 -16.06 -8.46 -30.87
CA LYS A 694 -17.00 -7.78 -29.98
C LYS A 694 -16.44 -7.69 -28.55
N VAL A 695 -16.74 -6.59 -27.89
CA VAL A 695 -16.38 -6.31 -26.49
C VAL A 695 -17.60 -6.52 -25.59
N GLU A 696 -17.39 -7.15 -24.44
CA GLU A 696 -18.38 -7.34 -23.39
C GLU A 696 -18.01 -6.48 -22.17
N LEU A 697 -18.99 -5.74 -21.66
CA LEU A 697 -18.92 -5.05 -20.38
C LEU A 697 -19.41 -5.99 -19.27
N VAL A 698 -18.49 -6.41 -18.42
CA VAL A 698 -18.75 -7.34 -17.32
C VAL A 698 -19.32 -6.59 -16.11
N GLN A 699 -18.64 -5.52 -15.69
CA GLN A 699 -18.88 -4.82 -14.43
C GLN A 699 -18.53 -3.34 -14.55
N ILE A 700 -19.26 -2.49 -13.84
CA ILE A 700 -18.96 -1.06 -13.64
C ILE A 700 -18.53 -0.85 -12.18
N ARG A 701 -17.57 0.05 -11.98
CA ARG A 701 -17.26 0.71 -10.70
C ARG A 701 -17.60 2.20 -10.83
N ALA A 702 -18.28 2.75 -9.82
CA ALA A 702 -18.30 4.19 -9.56
C ALA A 702 -17.40 4.47 -8.34
N THR A 703 -16.60 5.53 -8.43
CA THR A 703 -15.74 6.01 -7.34
C THR A 703 -16.07 7.47 -7.10
N SER A 704 -16.78 7.76 -6.02
CA SER A 704 -17.08 9.13 -5.62
C SER A 704 -16.10 9.61 -4.56
N THR A 705 -15.57 10.82 -4.76
CA THR A 705 -14.60 11.48 -3.90
C THR A 705 -15.20 12.77 -3.36
N TRP A 706 -15.11 12.98 -2.05
CA TRP A 706 -15.34 14.25 -1.38
C TRP A 706 -13.98 14.88 -1.03
N PRO A 707 -13.50 15.88 -1.79
CA PRO A 707 -12.21 16.51 -1.56
C PRO A 707 -12.14 17.14 -0.18
N GLN A 708 -11.02 16.92 0.51
CA GLN A 708 -10.81 17.45 1.85
C GLN A 708 -9.99 18.74 1.82
N THR A 709 -10.24 19.64 2.77
CA THR A 709 -9.34 20.78 3.03
C THR A 709 -7.98 20.24 3.48
N LYS A 710 -7.02 20.21 2.55
CA LYS A 710 -5.72 19.57 2.75
C LYS A 710 -4.89 20.38 3.73
N ALA A 711 -4.33 19.70 4.73
CA ALA A 711 -3.50 20.36 5.74
C ALA A 711 -2.08 20.55 5.18
N GLU A 712 -1.91 21.59 4.36
CA GLU A 712 -0.64 21.87 3.69
C GLU A 712 0.46 22.23 4.70
N MET A 713 1.62 21.59 4.56
CA MET A 713 2.83 21.99 5.26
C MET A 713 3.42 23.20 4.52
N ILE A 714 3.32 24.38 5.14
CA ILE A 714 4.09 25.54 4.70
C ILE A 714 5.51 25.30 5.20
N SER A 715 6.44 24.92 4.32
CA SER A 715 7.83 24.62 4.71
C SER A 715 8.40 25.82 5.49
N THR A 716 8.69 25.60 6.77
CA THR A 716 9.06 26.67 7.73
C THR A 716 10.54 27.05 7.65
N ALA A 717 11.15 26.87 6.47
CA ALA A 717 12.54 27.10 6.12
C ALA A 717 12.94 28.60 6.08
N ALA A 718 12.51 29.36 7.10
CA ALA A 718 12.94 30.73 7.32
C ALA A 718 14.43 30.76 7.73
N PRO A 719 15.24 31.71 7.21
CA PRO A 719 16.66 31.79 7.54
C PRO A 719 16.86 32.20 9.01
N LYS A 720 17.07 31.21 9.88
CA LYS A 720 17.46 31.40 11.29
C LYS A 720 18.98 31.33 11.45
N GLN A 721 19.47 32.03 12.48
CA GLN A 721 20.82 32.58 12.47
C GLN A 721 21.94 31.59 12.79
N ARG A 722 23.12 31.95 12.29
CA ARG A 722 24.48 31.46 12.62
C ARG A 722 24.73 30.01 12.20
N ALA A 723 25.65 29.85 11.25
CA ALA A 723 26.19 28.55 10.90
C ALA A 723 26.84 27.90 12.15
N GLU A 724 26.47 26.65 12.46
CA GLU A 724 27.28 25.82 13.35
C GLU A 724 28.67 25.61 12.71
N ALA A 725 29.69 25.37 13.54
CA ALA A 725 31.01 24.98 13.04
C ALA A 725 30.88 23.68 12.20
N PRO A 726 31.52 23.58 11.01
CA PRO A 726 31.38 22.43 10.12
C PRO A 726 31.74 21.11 10.81
N ARG A 727 30.72 20.32 11.15
CA ARG A 727 30.89 18.97 11.69
C ARG A 727 31.20 18.01 10.53
N THR A 728 32.10 17.05 10.74
CA THR A 728 32.46 16.07 9.69
C THR A 728 32.66 14.68 10.27
N ARG A 729 32.19 13.64 9.56
CA ARG A 729 32.32 12.23 9.94
C ARG A 729 33.17 11.48 8.90
N LYS A 730 33.86 10.42 9.30
CA LYS A 730 34.38 9.43 8.35
C LYS A 730 33.21 8.55 7.90
N VAL A 731 32.94 8.50 6.61
CA VAL A 731 31.83 7.74 6.00
C VAL A 731 32.38 6.89 4.87
N TYR A 732 31.98 5.63 4.79
CA TYR A 732 32.40 4.74 3.71
C TYR A 732 31.65 5.09 2.41
N ASP A 733 32.39 5.43 1.36
CA ASP A 733 31.85 5.65 0.02
C ASP A 733 31.92 4.33 -0.77
N SER A 734 30.75 3.78 -1.10
CA SER A 734 30.63 2.50 -1.82
C SER A 734 31.17 2.56 -3.25
N GLY A 735 31.09 3.71 -3.92
CA GLY A 735 31.59 3.91 -5.28
C GLY A 735 33.11 4.03 -5.33
N ARG A 736 33.72 4.65 -4.30
CA ARG A 736 35.19 4.75 -4.17
C ARG A 736 35.82 3.56 -3.43
N ARG A 737 35.02 2.78 -2.70
CA ARG A 737 35.41 1.68 -1.79
C ARG A 737 36.31 2.10 -0.62
N GLU A 738 36.28 3.37 -0.21
CA GLU A 738 37.13 3.95 0.84
C GLU A 738 36.35 4.90 1.77
N PHE A 739 36.91 5.19 2.96
CA PHE A 739 36.36 6.18 3.87
C PHE A 739 36.66 7.61 3.39
N GLN A 740 35.62 8.42 3.17
CA GLN A 740 35.70 9.84 2.87
C GLN A 740 35.37 10.68 4.11
N LYS A 741 35.80 11.96 4.11
CA LYS A 741 35.44 12.94 5.14
C LYS A 741 34.17 13.67 4.74
N ALA A 742 33.02 13.11 5.11
CA ALA A 742 31.72 13.68 4.79
C ALA A 742 31.40 14.91 5.66
N GLN A 743 30.72 15.91 5.08
CA GLN A 743 30.11 17.00 5.85
C GLN A 743 28.86 16.51 6.57
N ILE A 744 28.65 16.88 7.83
CA ILE A 744 27.38 16.67 8.54
C ILE A 744 26.56 17.96 8.48
N LEU A 745 25.34 17.87 7.98
CA LEU A 745 24.37 18.96 7.86
C LEU A 745 23.09 18.56 8.61
N ARG A 746 22.41 19.50 9.26
CA ARG A 746 21.08 19.24 9.84
C ARG A 746 19.99 19.62 8.85
N ARG A 747 18.95 18.79 8.64
CA ARG A 747 17.84 19.12 7.73
C ARG A 747 17.23 20.49 8.03
N GLU A 748 16.95 20.77 9.29
CA GLU A 748 16.31 21.98 9.81
C GLU A 748 17.05 23.30 9.49
N MET A 749 18.34 23.21 9.15
CA MET A 749 19.21 24.36 8.85
C MET A 749 19.44 24.57 7.33
N LEU A 750 18.81 23.77 6.46
CA LEU A 750 19.00 23.82 5.00
C LEU A 750 17.79 24.47 4.31
N PRO A 751 17.82 25.79 4.02
CA PRO A 751 16.73 26.50 3.38
C PRO A 751 16.52 26.09 1.91
N VAL A 752 15.36 26.44 1.37
CA VAL A 752 15.01 26.30 -0.06
C VAL A 752 16.11 26.90 -0.95
N GLY A 753 16.50 26.17 -2.00
CA GLY A 753 17.57 26.53 -2.93
C GLY A 753 18.99 26.16 -2.46
N THR A 754 19.17 25.59 -1.26
CA THR A 754 20.49 25.13 -0.80
C THR A 754 20.96 23.95 -1.66
N LYS A 755 22.15 24.07 -2.25
CA LYS A 755 22.82 23.05 -3.05
C LYS A 755 23.94 22.39 -2.24
N ILE A 756 24.03 21.07 -2.32
CA ILE A 756 24.91 20.22 -1.51
C ILE A 756 25.62 19.24 -2.46
N GLN A 757 26.95 19.22 -2.39
CA GLN A 757 27.79 18.26 -3.11
C GLN A 757 28.26 17.19 -2.12
N GLY A 758 28.08 15.91 -2.45
CA GLY A 758 28.64 14.83 -1.65
C GLY A 758 30.19 14.79 -1.69
N PRO A 759 30.86 14.16 -0.72
CA PRO A 759 30.27 13.31 0.33
C PRO A 759 29.67 14.11 1.49
N ALA A 760 28.43 13.80 1.86
CA ALA A 760 27.71 14.47 2.94
C ALA A 760 26.68 13.54 3.62
N ILE A 761 26.37 13.85 4.87
CA ILE A 761 25.32 13.25 5.69
C ILE A 761 24.35 14.35 6.09
N ILE A 762 23.07 14.20 5.78
CA ILE A 762 22.02 15.11 6.24
C ILE A 762 21.26 14.41 7.36
N GLU A 763 21.44 14.88 8.60
CA GLU A 763 20.82 14.33 9.80
C GLU A 763 19.48 15.00 10.08
N GLN A 764 18.51 14.19 10.52
CA GLN A 764 17.15 14.59 10.83
C GLN A 764 16.63 13.78 12.04
N PHE A 765 15.54 14.22 12.66
CA PHE A 765 14.92 13.52 13.79
C PHE A 765 14.46 12.09 13.44
N ASP A 766 13.87 11.92 12.26
CA ASP A 766 13.20 10.70 11.79
C ASP A 766 14.04 9.84 10.84
N THR A 767 15.13 10.36 10.25
CA THR A 767 15.95 9.66 9.25
C THR A 767 17.35 10.29 9.09
N THR A 768 18.20 9.68 8.27
CA THR A 768 19.50 10.23 7.83
C THR A 768 19.66 10.02 6.32
N THR A 769 19.95 11.09 5.58
CA THR A 769 20.24 11.00 4.13
C THR A 769 21.73 10.85 3.88
N VAL A 770 22.12 9.84 3.10
CA VAL A 770 23.54 9.60 2.73
C VAL A 770 23.79 10.07 1.30
N LEU A 771 24.67 11.06 1.13
CA LEU A 771 25.12 11.54 -0.18
C LEU A 771 26.56 11.05 -0.44
N PRO A 772 26.78 10.05 -1.34
CA PRO A 772 28.12 9.64 -1.78
C PRO A 772 28.81 10.73 -2.63
N SER A 773 30.10 10.56 -2.94
CA SER A 773 30.93 11.62 -3.55
C SER A 773 30.54 12.03 -4.97
N ASP A 774 29.82 11.17 -5.69
CA ASP A 774 29.21 11.44 -7.00
C ASP A 774 27.91 12.27 -6.88
N ALA A 775 27.12 12.05 -5.82
CA ALA A 775 25.79 12.62 -5.66
C ALA A 775 25.76 14.14 -5.43
N ARG A 776 24.69 14.77 -5.92
CA ARG A 776 24.37 16.20 -5.75
C ARG A 776 22.94 16.37 -5.30
N ALA A 777 22.70 17.14 -4.24
CA ALA A 777 21.36 17.42 -3.75
C ALA A 777 21.04 18.92 -3.81
N GLU A 778 19.76 19.24 -4.02
CA GLU A 778 19.22 20.59 -3.93
C GLU A 778 17.92 20.57 -3.13
N VAL A 779 17.77 21.48 -2.17
CA VAL A 779 16.48 21.69 -1.48
C VAL A 779 15.55 22.38 -2.47
N GLY A 780 14.57 21.66 -2.98
CA GLY A 780 13.57 22.15 -3.93
C GLY A 780 12.68 23.26 -3.35
N PRO A 781 11.84 23.90 -4.19
CA PRO A 781 10.97 25.02 -3.79
C PRO A 781 9.92 24.68 -2.71
N THR A 782 9.86 23.42 -2.29
CA THR A 782 8.77 22.77 -1.57
C THR A 782 9.16 22.22 -0.21
N GLY A 783 10.45 22.27 0.14
CA GLY A 783 11.01 21.61 1.33
C GLY A 783 11.54 20.19 1.07
N ASP A 784 11.42 19.67 -0.14
CA ASP A 784 11.90 18.32 -0.50
C ASP A 784 13.34 18.36 -1.05
N LEU A 785 14.17 17.37 -0.70
CA LEU A 785 15.54 17.23 -1.21
C LEU A 785 15.52 16.45 -2.53
N ILE A 786 15.93 17.10 -3.62
CA ILE A 786 16.07 16.49 -4.95
C ILE A 786 17.53 16.12 -5.16
N ILE A 787 17.82 14.81 -5.27
CA ILE A 787 19.17 14.28 -5.45
C ILE A 787 19.35 13.78 -6.89
N ARG A 788 20.53 14.06 -7.44
CA ARG A 788 21.04 13.58 -8.72
C ARG A 788 22.27 12.72 -8.48
N MET A 789 22.36 11.61 -9.22
CA MET A 789 23.53 10.74 -9.38
C MET A 789 24.25 11.06 -10.70
#